data_AF-N1RKM4-F1
#
_entry.id   AF-N1RKM4-F1
#
_cell.length_a   1.000
_cell.length_b   1.000
_cell.length_c   1.000
_cell.angle_alpha   90.00
_cell.angle_beta   90.00
_cell.angle_gamma   90.00
#
_symmetry.space_group_name_H-M   'P 1'
#
loop_
_entity.id
_entity.type
_entity.pdbx_description
1 polymer ?
#
loop_
_entity_poly.entity_id
_entity_poly.type
_entity_poly.pdbx_seq_one_letter_code
_entity_poly.pdbx_strand_id
1 'polypeptide(L)'
;MVSRTCNHLAGVTIILKCENLQLSGSFKYRGALNKLLRLSPEQLDRGLVTYSTGNHALALLMATEQMSKVRGQTIPIQIYVPSSASNDKISAIKSYCTSPTTVVLQENGLDWCAKEAMETCKSMRMTFVPPANDSDIILGQATAAAEFQDQLAADHLGELDAIVVPCGGGSLLSGYGQRTTLSPTSWAILRDQTNLQDSVVVTEAQIRKSMSLYHGEFGGIIEPSSAVAMAACFEVAQRQVAIHNATTATKIGVILSGGEYSILAGWSPLVELIVVCPGNVATEELTKTKNCKYESVEQALSVSKSRNINLAVFTNEADLAAGAVDLFSQEGIPCIGPPKKASLLETSKVFAKRFMSKNNIPTATYGHFSCYEESLLFIEDQLAQGRRKVVLKHTGIGARQGVFVIETLEEAKQTLVAEFGGQPCGTSRQPDFDILIEEFLEGREFTIMALTDGRNFTMFPPYLDFKTRKENNQGPMTGGMGCVCPTIRCTESMFQALAQGFMARTIAGLGKEGLDFPGFIAIDVILTHDGPIAIEYDLRLGDPETQASMPLIQPDLDLAKVLAQCHSDQISLSSLLFQKDRFAAVVVAVTKKYPLESETQPLHVNLTTPTQKGMSSGLTGYFDIAIDSSEDTIIYHSHTFHPSVQPSQPVVQARGGRVLSVCGIGNNLDVAAQRAYSGMEAVKFEGMEYRTDIGCVLLALDLTQTAALADACERRPYQCPAHPVLVIGKGAREHALAWQLSRARSVKHVFVFPGNAGTHEVAASNGTAGISAFEGASSSEYHDLAKRAKDIGIGLVVVGPDDDVVNGIEESFRKVGVSCFAPSREAAELEGSKVFAKEFMNKFGIPTAHHGSFDNLEAASAYVRHVFTDKDHRIVIKADGLAAGKGVVLPETPEEALEDLRSIMSDGKFSTAGSSVVIEEYMDGYEISILTFSDGKTFFSLPPGQDHKRILEGNKGPNTGGMGVYSPVPMVTPDVLQKIDEVILKPTFDALAKEGRPFCGLLFTGVMVTKSGPKVIEYNVRFGDPETQSSMLLVHEDTDLASVMLSCTNGTLAQVKNSIRIKSGFACNVVIASGGYPGDYKTGKVATLSSPPEGVVIFHAGTRKEDRLLKTAGGRVFSVAAYGDTLEEARRKAYMGVDCVSFEDMVYRKDIALGGLAMY
;
A
#
# COMPACT_ATOMS: atom_id res chain seq x y z
N MET A 1 -7.64 11.21 -26.55
CA MET A 1 -7.72 10.75 -25.14
C MET A 1 -6.44 11.12 -24.42
N VAL A 2 -6.52 11.48 -23.14
CA VAL A 2 -5.38 11.84 -22.28
C VAL A 2 -5.36 10.88 -21.09
N SER A 3 -4.22 10.26 -20.78
CA SER A 3 -4.06 9.38 -19.60
C SER A 3 -3.11 10.02 -18.61
N ARG A 4 -3.56 10.19 -17.35
CA ARG A 4 -2.72 10.74 -16.27
C ARG A 4 -1.54 9.84 -15.98
N THR A 5 -1.71 8.52 -16.02
CA THR A 5 -0.64 7.54 -15.81
C THR A 5 0.39 7.60 -16.94
N CYS A 6 -0.05 7.66 -18.20
CA CYS A 6 0.87 7.80 -19.33
C CYS A 6 1.64 9.12 -19.26
N ASN A 7 0.97 10.21 -18.90
CA ASN A 7 1.61 11.52 -18.74
C ASN A 7 2.65 11.52 -17.61
N HIS A 8 2.29 10.93 -16.48
CA HIS A 8 3.19 10.81 -15.32
C HIS A 8 4.44 10.00 -15.66
N LEU A 9 4.28 8.85 -16.34
CA LEU A 9 5.40 7.99 -16.75
C LEU A 9 6.30 8.62 -17.83
N ALA A 10 5.74 9.48 -18.67
CA ALA A 10 6.45 10.13 -19.75
C ALA A 10 7.08 11.48 -19.37
N GLY A 11 6.60 12.11 -18.29
CA GLY A 11 6.99 13.47 -17.90
C GLY A 11 6.46 14.57 -18.83
N VAL A 12 5.56 14.23 -19.76
CA VAL A 12 4.92 15.14 -20.73
C VAL A 12 3.46 14.76 -20.93
N THR A 13 2.66 15.66 -21.49
CA THR A 13 1.29 15.35 -21.88
C THR A 13 1.28 14.49 -23.15
N ILE A 14 0.93 13.21 -23.02
CA ILE A 14 0.70 12.29 -24.14
C ILE A 14 -0.78 12.28 -24.49
N ILE A 15 -1.08 12.52 -25.77
CA ILE A 15 -2.43 12.49 -26.31
C ILE A 15 -2.53 11.38 -27.35
N LEU A 16 -3.44 10.43 -27.12
CA LEU A 16 -3.67 9.28 -28.01
C LEU A 16 -4.88 9.52 -28.92
N LYS A 17 -4.67 9.37 -30.23
CA LYS A 17 -5.74 9.29 -31.23
C LYS A 17 -6.15 7.84 -31.45
N CYS A 18 -7.24 7.42 -30.82
CA CYS A 18 -7.69 6.02 -30.73
C CYS A 18 -8.43 5.54 -31.99
N GLU A 19 -7.72 5.46 -33.11
CA GLU A 19 -8.28 4.95 -34.38
C GLU A 19 -8.65 3.46 -34.33
N ASN A 20 -8.26 2.75 -33.27
CA ASN A 20 -8.71 1.39 -32.98
C ASN A 20 -10.20 1.31 -32.60
N LEU A 21 -10.84 2.42 -32.23
CA LEU A 21 -12.29 2.48 -31.97
C LEU A 21 -13.12 2.70 -33.25
N GLN A 22 -12.49 2.82 -34.41
CA GLN A 22 -13.22 2.87 -35.69
C GLN A 22 -13.90 1.53 -35.99
N LEU A 23 -14.91 1.56 -36.86
CA LEU A 23 -15.72 0.38 -37.23
C LEU A 23 -14.88 -0.85 -37.60
N SER A 24 -13.82 -0.67 -38.38
CA SER A 24 -12.93 -1.76 -38.78
C SER A 24 -11.79 -2.05 -37.80
N GLY A 25 -11.84 -1.48 -36.58
CA GLY A 25 -10.78 -1.56 -35.59
C GLY A 25 -9.47 -0.86 -35.99
N SER A 26 -9.47 -0.01 -37.03
CA SER A 26 -8.27 0.75 -37.44
C SER A 26 -8.60 1.97 -38.32
N PHE A 27 -7.62 2.86 -38.44
CA PHE A 27 -7.66 4.05 -39.32
C PHE A 27 -7.96 3.72 -40.80
N LYS A 28 -7.66 2.49 -41.25
CA LYS A 28 -7.80 2.09 -42.67
C LYS A 28 -9.23 2.24 -43.21
N TYR A 29 -10.24 2.22 -42.34
CA TYR A 29 -11.63 2.48 -42.70
C TYR A 29 -11.84 3.81 -43.42
N ARG A 30 -11.22 4.89 -42.92
CA ARG A 30 -11.37 6.25 -43.47
C ARG A 30 -10.89 6.34 -44.91
N GLY A 31 -9.71 5.77 -45.17
CA GLY A 31 -9.14 5.69 -46.51
C GLY A 31 -10.01 4.86 -47.45
N ALA A 32 -10.39 3.65 -47.04
CA ALA A 32 -11.22 2.76 -47.85
C ALA A 32 -12.56 3.40 -48.23
N LEU A 33 -13.27 3.98 -47.26
CA LEU A 33 -14.54 4.65 -47.51
C LEU A 33 -14.38 5.88 -48.43
N ASN A 34 -13.37 6.73 -48.20
CA ASN A 34 -13.12 7.89 -49.07
C ASN A 34 -12.79 7.47 -50.52
N LYS A 35 -12.04 6.37 -50.70
CA LYS A 35 -11.78 5.83 -52.05
C LYS A 35 -13.09 5.40 -52.71
N LEU A 36 -13.92 4.62 -52.02
CA LEU A 36 -15.18 4.12 -52.59
C LEU A 36 -16.15 5.25 -52.95
N LEU A 37 -16.24 6.29 -52.12
CA LEU A 37 -17.08 7.47 -52.38
C LEU A 37 -16.64 8.26 -53.63
N ARG A 38 -15.40 8.06 -54.09
CA ARG A 38 -14.81 8.74 -55.25
C ARG A 38 -14.79 7.87 -56.51
N LEU A 39 -15.16 6.59 -56.41
CA LEU A 39 -15.31 5.73 -57.57
C LEU A 39 -16.62 6.04 -58.31
N SER A 40 -16.58 6.01 -59.64
CA SER A 40 -17.78 6.08 -60.46
C SER A 40 -18.67 4.84 -60.28
N PRO A 41 -19.99 4.94 -60.52
CA PRO A 41 -20.89 3.78 -60.50
C PRO A 41 -20.38 2.62 -61.37
N GLU A 42 -19.84 2.90 -62.56
CA GLU A 42 -19.30 1.90 -63.48
C GLU A 42 -18.07 1.17 -62.90
N GLN A 43 -17.24 1.85 -62.11
CA GLN A 43 -16.10 1.24 -61.44
C GLN A 43 -16.54 0.34 -60.28
N LEU A 44 -17.59 0.71 -59.55
CA LEU A 44 -18.16 -0.11 -58.49
C LEU A 44 -18.87 -1.35 -59.06
N ASP A 45 -19.55 -1.22 -60.20
CA ASP A 45 -20.28 -2.32 -60.85
C ASP A 45 -19.36 -3.40 -61.43
N ARG A 46 -18.12 -3.02 -61.79
CA ARG A 46 -17.06 -3.96 -62.17
C ARG A 46 -16.58 -4.84 -61.01
N GLY A 47 -16.95 -4.51 -59.77
CA GLY A 47 -16.44 -5.15 -58.57
C GLY A 47 -15.06 -4.64 -58.16
N LEU A 48 -14.66 -4.97 -56.93
CA LEU A 48 -13.44 -4.50 -56.28
C LEU A 48 -12.44 -5.63 -56.08
N VAL A 49 -11.15 -5.34 -56.23
CA VAL A 49 -10.08 -6.30 -55.89
C VAL A 49 -9.00 -5.64 -55.06
N THR A 50 -8.51 -6.36 -54.04
CA THR A 50 -7.40 -5.90 -53.19
C THR A 50 -6.55 -7.05 -52.67
N TYR A 51 -5.43 -6.70 -52.03
CA TYR A 51 -4.61 -7.62 -51.24
C TYR A 51 -4.32 -7.01 -49.87
N SER A 52 -4.23 -7.84 -48.83
CA SER A 52 -4.05 -7.36 -47.45
C SER A 52 -3.64 -8.49 -46.51
N THR A 53 -2.87 -8.18 -45.46
CA THR A 53 -2.62 -9.07 -44.32
C THR A 53 -3.68 -8.99 -43.23
N GLY A 54 -4.66 -8.09 -43.34
CA GLY A 54 -5.76 -7.95 -42.37
C GLY A 54 -6.52 -6.65 -42.48
N ASN A 55 -6.02 -5.59 -41.83
CA ASN A 55 -6.78 -4.36 -41.53
C ASN A 55 -7.35 -3.64 -42.76
N HIS A 56 -6.66 -3.66 -43.91
CA HIS A 56 -7.18 -3.05 -45.14
C HIS A 56 -8.35 -3.84 -45.73
N ALA A 57 -8.26 -5.18 -45.70
CA ALA A 57 -9.33 -6.05 -46.18
C ALA A 57 -10.60 -5.87 -45.34
N LEU A 58 -10.47 -5.86 -44.01
CA LEU A 58 -11.61 -5.64 -43.12
C LEU A 58 -12.22 -4.24 -43.34
N ALA A 59 -11.37 -3.21 -43.43
CA ALA A 59 -11.82 -1.85 -43.72
C ALA A 59 -12.59 -1.75 -45.04
N LEU A 60 -12.06 -2.37 -46.11
CA LEU A 60 -12.68 -2.34 -47.43
C LEU A 60 -13.99 -3.15 -47.47
N LEU A 61 -14.05 -4.31 -46.81
CA LEU A 61 -15.28 -5.11 -46.71
C LEU A 61 -16.40 -4.31 -46.07
N MET A 62 -16.13 -3.70 -44.91
CA MET A 62 -17.12 -2.92 -44.18
C MET A 62 -17.56 -1.67 -44.97
N ALA A 63 -16.62 -0.97 -45.60
CA ALA A 63 -16.94 0.19 -46.43
C ALA A 63 -17.78 -0.22 -47.66
N THR A 64 -17.46 -1.37 -48.27
CA THR A 64 -18.19 -1.91 -49.42
C THR A 64 -19.61 -2.34 -49.04
N GLU A 65 -19.79 -2.93 -47.87
CA GLU A 65 -21.11 -3.28 -47.34
C GLU A 65 -21.98 -2.03 -47.14
N GLN A 66 -21.42 -0.98 -46.54
CA GLN A 66 -22.13 0.30 -46.38
C GLN A 66 -22.49 0.92 -47.73
N MET A 67 -21.55 0.96 -48.67
CA MET A 67 -21.80 1.48 -50.02
C MET A 67 -22.84 0.66 -50.77
N SER A 68 -22.84 -0.66 -50.62
CA SER A 68 -23.85 -1.54 -51.23
C SER A 68 -25.24 -1.24 -50.69
N LYS A 69 -25.38 -1.01 -49.37
CA LYS A 69 -26.64 -0.61 -48.74
C LYS A 69 -27.14 0.74 -49.25
N VAL A 70 -26.26 1.74 -49.34
CA VAL A 70 -26.61 3.08 -49.84
C VAL A 70 -27.03 3.07 -51.31
N ARG A 71 -26.38 2.23 -52.13
CA ARG A 71 -26.71 2.09 -53.56
C ARG A 71 -27.93 1.21 -53.82
N GLY A 72 -28.35 0.40 -52.86
CA GLY A 72 -29.35 -0.65 -53.08
C GLY A 72 -28.88 -1.76 -54.03
N GLN A 73 -27.58 -1.86 -54.29
CA GLN A 73 -26.97 -2.81 -55.21
C GLN A 73 -25.68 -3.36 -54.62
N THR A 74 -25.52 -4.68 -54.61
CA THR A 74 -24.34 -5.33 -54.06
C THR A 74 -23.11 -5.14 -54.94
N ILE A 75 -22.00 -4.73 -54.33
CA ILE A 75 -20.70 -4.57 -54.99
C ILE A 75 -19.87 -5.86 -54.78
N PRO A 76 -19.50 -6.60 -55.85
CA PRO A 76 -18.62 -7.76 -55.72
C PRO A 76 -17.23 -7.36 -55.25
N ILE A 77 -16.61 -8.19 -54.40
CA ILE A 77 -15.26 -7.92 -53.89
C ILE A 77 -14.42 -9.20 -53.79
N GLN A 78 -13.17 -9.12 -54.26
CA GLN A 78 -12.19 -10.20 -54.16
C GLN A 78 -10.94 -9.76 -53.40
N ILE A 79 -10.51 -10.56 -52.43
CA ILE A 79 -9.44 -10.22 -51.49
C ILE A 79 -8.41 -11.34 -51.46
N TYR A 80 -7.15 -10.99 -51.76
CA TYR A 80 -6.01 -11.88 -51.62
C TYR A 80 -5.33 -11.69 -50.26
N VAL A 81 -5.22 -12.77 -49.49
CA VAL A 81 -4.66 -12.74 -48.13
C VAL A 81 -3.58 -13.81 -48.01
N PRO A 82 -2.37 -13.49 -47.54
CA PRO A 82 -1.34 -14.51 -47.34
C PRO A 82 -1.76 -15.45 -46.20
N SER A 83 -1.52 -16.75 -46.34
CA SER A 83 -1.83 -17.76 -45.31
C SER A 83 -1.01 -17.55 -44.03
N SER A 84 0.11 -16.82 -44.11
CA SER A 84 0.93 -16.38 -42.98
C SER A 84 0.33 -15.21 -42.19
N ALA A 85 -0.81 -14.65 -42.59
CA ALA A 85 -1.53 -13.64 -41.82
C ALA A 85 -2.08 -14.24 -40.51
N SER A 86 -2.30 -13.40 -39.49
CA SER A 86 -2.79 -13.92 -38.20
C SER A 86 -4.18 -14.56 -38.34
N ASN A 87 -4.38 -15.68 -37.66
CA ASN A 87 -5.64 -16.43 -37.70
C ASN A 87 -6.84 -15.56 -37.30
N ASP A 88 -6.67 -14.65 -36.35
CA ASP A 88 -7.72 -13.71 -35.94
C ASP A 88 -8.14 -12.79 -37.09
N LYS A 89 -7.18 -12.30 -37.89
CA LYS A 89 -7.44 -11.42 -39.05
C LYS A 89 -8.09 -12.19 -40.18
N ILE A 90 -7.65 -13.42 -40.44
CA ILE A 90 -8.28 -14.30 -41.42
C ILE A 90 -9.71 -14.64 -41.00
N SER A 91 -9.93 -14.96 -39.72
CA SER A 91 -11.25 -15.25 -39.16
C SER A 91 -12.18 -14.04 -39.25
N ALA A 92 -11.71 -12.85 -38.88
CA ALA A 92 -12.46 -11.61 -39.02
C ALA A 92 -12.79 -11.30 -40.48
N ILE A 93 -11.87 -11.49 -41.43
CA ILE A 93 -12.17 -11.30 -42.85
C ILE A 93 -13.25 -12.30 -43.32
N LYS A 94 -13.16 -13.56 -42.89
CA LYS A 94 -14.13 -14.62 -43.22
C LYS A 94 -15.51 -14.36 -42.63
N SER A 95 -15.62 -13.79 -41.43
CA SER A 95 -16.93 -13.50 -40.81
C SER A 95 -17.73 -12.43 -41.56
N TYR A 96 -17.07 -11.55 -42.31
CA TYR A 96 -17.72 -10.55 -43.18
C TYR A 96 -17.94 -11.04 -44.61
N CYS A 97 -17.58 -12.28 -44.95
CA CYS A 97 -17.81 -12.84 -46.28
C CYS A 97 -19.29 -13.16 -46.51
N THR A 98 -20.00 -12.22 -47.13
CA THR A 98 -21.32 -12.46 -47.72
C THR A 98 -21.18 -12.63 -49.24
N SER A 99 -22.00 -13.46 -49.88
CA SER A 99 -22.01 -13.55 -51.35
C SER A 99 -22.37 -12.18 -51.95
N PRO A 100 -21.58 -11.58 -52.89
CA PRO A 100 -20.48 -12.12 -53.68
C PRO A 100 -19.06 -11.61 -53.25
N THR A 101 -18.64 -11.92 -52.03
CA THR A 101 -17.28 -11.72 -51.51
C THR A 101 -16.43 -12.98 -51.70
N THR A 102 -15.26 -12.85 -52.32
CA THR A 102 -14.30 -13.95 -52.51
C THR A 102 -13.00 -13.67 -51.75
N VAL A 103 -12.62 -14.56 -50.83
CA VAL A 103 -11.33 -14.47 -50.12
C VAL A 103 -10.42 -15.60 -50.57
N VAL A 104 -9.26 -15.25 -51.13
CA VAL A 104 -8.27 -16.19 -51.66
C VAL A 104 -7.06 -16.20 -50.72
N LEU A 105 -6.86 -17.34 -50.04
CA LEU A 105 -5.68 -17.57 -49.21
C LEU A 105 -4.51 -18.04 -50.08
N GLN A 106 -3.32 -17.48 -49.87
CA GLN A 106 -2.13 -17.77 -50.67
C GLN A 106 -0.89 -18.02 -49.82
N GLU A 107 -0.12 -19.06 -50.15
CA GLU A 107 1.03 -19.48 -49.36
C GLU A 107 2.31 -18.68 -49.66
N ASN A 108 2.39 -18.05 -50.83
CA ASN A 108 3.58 -17.37 -51.34
C ASN A 108 3.81 -15.94 -50.80
N GLY A 109 3.16 -15.58 -49.69
CA GLY A 109 3.33 -14.28 -49.03
C GLY A 109 2.62 -13.10 -49.71
N LEU A 110 2.87 -11.90 -49.20
CA LEU A 110 2.09 -10.69 -49.54
C LEU A 110 2.39 -10.15 -50.95
N ASP A 111 3.65 -10.21 -51.40
CA ASP A 111 4.04 -9.72 -52.74
C ASP A 111 3.38 -10.53 -53.84
N TRP A 112 3.20 -11.83 -53.61
CA TRP A 112 2.49 -12.71 -54.53
C TRP A 112 0.99 -12.40 -54.54
N CYS A 113 0.38 -12.20 -53.37
CA CYS A 113 -1.00 -11.70 -53.27
C CYS A 113 -1.20 -10.39 -54.05
N ALA A 114 -0.22 -9.49 -54.01
CA ALA A 114 -0.27 -8.22 -54.73
C ALA A 114 -0.24 -8.42 -56.26
N LYS A 115 0.63 -9.29 -56.76
CA LYS A 115 0.70 -9.64 -58.20
C LYS A 115 -0.62 -10.23 -58.69
N GLU A 116 -1.15 -11.21 -57.98
CA GLU A 116 -2.42 -11.85 -58.33
C GLU A 116 -3.60 -10.88 -58.30
N ALA A 117 -3.68 -10.01 -57.29
CA ALA A 117 -4.73 -8.99 -57.23
C ALA A 117 -4.68 -8.05 -58.45
N MET A 118 -3.49 -7.71 -58.92
CA MET A 118 -3.31 -6.90 -60.14
C MET A 118 -3.63 -7.67 -61.42
N GLU A 119 -3.29 -8.96 -61.51
CA GLU A 119 -3.63 -9.81 -62.64
C GLU A 119 -5.14 -10.06 -62.74
N THR A 120 -5.80 -10.29 -61.60
CA THR A 120 -7.25 -10.36 -61.48
C THR A 120 -7.93 -9.05 -61.86
N CYS A 121 -7.43 -7.92 -61.38
CA CYS A 121 -7.90 -6.59 -61.79
C CYS A 121 -7.92 -6.45 -63.33
N LYS A 122 -6.84 -6.87 -64.00
CA LYS A 122 -6.74 -6.79 -65.46
C LYS A 122 -7.64 -7.79 -66.19
N SER A 123 -7.61 -9.06 -65.79
CA SER A 123 -8.31 -10.16 -66.47
C SER A 123 -9.83 -10.09 -66.29
N MET A 124 -10.29 -9.78 -65.07
CA MET A 124 -11.71 -9.67 -64.73
C MET A 124 -12.26 -8.25 -64.86
N ARG A 125 -11.42 -7.29 -65.28
CA ARG A 125 -11.74 -5.85 -65.42
C ARG A 125 -12.30 -5.22 -64.14
N MET A 126 -11.92 -5.73 -62.97
CA MET A 126 -12.33 -5.21 -61.67
C MET A 126 -11.60 -3.91 -61.33
N THR A 127 -12.09 -3.17 -60.34
CA THR A 127 -11.44 -1.96 -59.82
C THR A 127 -10.50 -2.32 -58.68
N PHE A 128 -9.21 -2.06 -58.86
CA PHE A 128 -8.21 -2.29 -57.83
C PHE A 128 -8.25 -1.21 -56.75
N VAL A 129 -8.36 -1.62 -55.49
CA VAL A 129 -8.33 -0.71 -54.32
C VAL A 129 -7.06 -1.00 -53.51
N PRO A 130 -6.02 -0.15 -53.62
CA PRO A 130 -4.73 -0.42 -52.99
C PRO A 130 -4.77 -0.27 -51.47
N PRO A 131 -3.94 -1.02 -50.72
CA PRO A 131 -3.85 -0.93 -49.26
C PRO A 131 -3.12 0.31 -48.74
N ALA A 132 -2.40 1.01 -49.61
CA ALA A 132 -1.59 2.20 -49.36
C ALA A 132 -1.20 2.88 -50.70
N ASN A 133 -0.54 4.05 -50.65
CA ASN A 133 0.04 4.75 -51.79
C ASN A 133 -0.95 5.15 -52.90
N ASP A 134 -2.15 5.59 -52.50
CA ASP A 134 -3.18 6.15 -53.39
C ASP A 134 -3.68 7.47 -52.82
N SER A 135 -3.89 8.47 -53.68
CA SER A 135 -4.26 9.82 -53.26
C SER A 135 -5.55 9.87 -52.47
N ASP A 136 -6.56 9.07 -52.85
CA ASP A 136 -7.84 9.07 -52.16
C ASP A 136 -7.74 8.31 -50.83
N ILE A 137 -6.97 7.22 -50.80
CA ILE A 137 -6.68 6.55 -49.53
C ILE A 137 -5.98 7.51 -48.56
N ILE A 138 -4.95 8.23 -49.02
CA ILE A 138 -4.17 9.20 -48.23
C ILE A 138 -5.08 10.35 -47.73
N LEU A 139 -5.91 10.92 -48.61
CA LEU A 139 -6.83 11.99 -48.26
C LEU A 139 -7.88 11.54 -47.24
N GLY A 140 -8.38 10.30 -47.34
CA GLY A 140 -9.25 9.72 -46.33
C GLY A 140 -8.56 9.65 -44.97
N GLN A 141 -7.28 9.28 -44.93
CA GLN A 141 -6.50 9.27 -43.69
C GLN A 141 -6.21 10.65 -43.11
N ALA A 142 -6.09 11.67 -43.96
CA ALA A 142 -5.90 13.06 -43.52
C ALA A 142 -7.08 13.57 -42.66
N THR A 143 -8.27 12.98 -42.79
CA THR A 143 -9.42 13.34 -41.94
C THR A 143 -9.20 13.03 -40.46
N ALA A 144 -8.41 12.00 -40.13
CA ALA A 144 -8.08 11.69 -38.74
C ALA A 144 -7.25 12.80 -38.09
N ALA A 145 -6.36 13.46 -38.85
CA ALA A 145 -5.58 14.59 -38.38
C ALA A 145 -6.44 15.85 -38.16
N ALA A 146 -7.35 16.14 -39.09
CA ALA A 146 -8.30 17.25 -38.94
C ALA A 146 -9.20 17.07 -37.71
N GLU A 147 -9.80 15.87 -37.57
CA GLU A 147 -10.61 15.55 -36.38
C GLU A 147 -9.78 15.60 -35.10
N PHE A 148 -8.49 15.26 -35.17
CA PHE A 148 -7.61 15.35 -34.01
C PHE A 148 -7.36 16.80 -33.58
N GLN A 149 -7.13 17.71 -34.54
CA GLN A 149 -7.01 19.15 -34.27
C GLN A 149 -8.30 19.74 -33.70
N ASP A 150 -9.46 19.38 -34.25
CA ASP A 150 -10.76 19.83 -33.76
C ASP A 150 -10.99 19.39 -32.30
N GLN A 151 -10.60 18.16 -31.96
CA GLN A 151 -10.68 17.63 -30.60
C GLN A 151 -9.75 18.37 -29.63
N LEU A 152 -8.52 18.67 -30.04
CA LEU A 152 -7.58 19.43 -29.19
C LEU A 152 -8.08 20.84 -28.90
N ALA A 153 -8.68 21.49 -29.90
CA ALA A 153 -9.29 22.80 -29.74
C ALA A 153 -10.52 22.75 -28.81
N ALA A 154 -11.39 21.75 -28.98
CA ALA A 154 -12.58 21.56 -28.16
C ALA A 154 -12.23 21.27 -26.68
N ASP A 155 -11.15 20.53 -26.43
CA ASP A 155 -10.71 20.14 -25.09
C ASP A 155 -9.76 21.16 -24.42
N HIS A 156 -9.51 22.32 -25.06
CA HIS A 156 -8.60 23.37 -24.59
C HIS A 156 -7.17 22.88 -24.27
N LEU A 157 -6.67 21.92 -25.05
CA LEU A 157 -5.37 21.27 -24.80
C LEU A 157 -4.16 21.97 -25.44
N GLY A 158 -4.37 23.11 -26.11
CA GLY A 158 -3.31 23.87 -26.78
C GLY A 158 -2.89 23.29 -28.13
N GLU A 159 -1.77 23.80 -28.66
CA GLU A 159 -1.14 23.28 -29.88
C GLU A 159 -0.21 22.09 -29.57
N LEU A 160 -0.04 21.17 -30.53
CA LEU A 160 0.87 20.04 -30.36
C LEU A 160 2.31 20.43 -30.66
N ASP A 161 3.22 20.12 -29.73
CA ASP A 161 4.66 20.27 -29.95
C ASP A 161 5.22 19.23 -30.95
N ALA A 162 4.66 18.02 -30.94
CA ALA A 162 5.07 16.92 -31.81
C ALA A 162 3.94 15.92 -32.07
N ILE A 163 3.97 15.25 -33.24
CA ILE A 163 3.07 14.15 -33.59
C ILE A 163 3.91 12.93 -33.95
N VAL A 164 3.63 11.81 -33.28
CA VAL A 164 4.28 10.53 -33.56
C VAL A 164 3.31 9.65 -34.36
N VAL A 165 3.70 9.26 -35.56
CA VAL A 165 2.90 8.40 -36.45
C VAL A 165 3.73 7.19 -36.88
N PRO A 166 3.26 5.95 -36.70
CA PRO A 166 3.99 4.77 -37.15
C PRO A 166 4.05 4.72 -38.69
N CYS A 167 5.24 4.47 -39.24
CA CYS A 167 5.44 4.38 -40.69
C CYS A 167 5.34 2.92 -41.17
N GLY A 168 4.14 2.51 -41.62
CA GLY A 168 3.93 1.29 -42.40
C GLY A 168 4.04 1.56 -43.91
N GLY A 169 2.94 1.38 -44.64
CA GLY A 169 2.84 1.80 -46.05
C GLY A 169 2.76 3.33 -46.29
N GLY A 170 3.19 4.16 -45.33
CA GLY A 170 3.31 5.62 -45.47
C GLY A 170 2.01 6.45 -45.59
N SER A 171 0.85 5.86 -45.85
CA SER A 171 -0.36 6.63 -46.19
C SER A 171 -0.97 7.44 -45.04
N LEU A 172 -0.89 6.94 -43.80
CA LEU A 172 -1.33 7.68 -42.61
C LEU A 172 -0.43 8.89 -42.34
N LEU A 173 0.89 8.67 -42.34
CA LEU A 173 1.90 9.71 -42.18
C LEU A 173 1.74 10.80 -43.26
N SER A 174 1.58 10.39 -44.52
CA SER A 174 1.37 11.31 -45.65
C SER A 174 0.08 12.12 -45.49
N GLY A 175 -0.99 11.51 -44.99
CA GLY A 175 -2.27 12.19 -44.74
C GLY A 175 -2.18 13.22 -43.62
N TYR A 176 -1.50 12.87 -42.52
CA TYR A 176 -1.25 13.80 -41.41
C TYR A 176 -0.40 14.99 -41.87
N GLY A 177 0.68 14.74 -42.61
CA GLY A 177 1.55 15.80 -43.14
C GLY A 177 0.87 16.81 -44.07
N GLN A 178 -0.28 16.47 -44.67
CA GLN A 178 -1.07 17.42 -45.47
C GLN A 178 -1.95 18.38 -44.64
N ARG A 179 -2.21 18.08 -43.37
CA ARG A 179 -3.17 18.81 -42.52
C ARG A 179 -2.55 19.42 -41.27
N THR A 180 -1.28 19.12 -40.98
CA THR A 180 -0.55 19.65 -39.81
C THR A 180 0.65 20.48 -40.25
N THR A 181 0.85 21.67 -39.68
CA THR A 181 2.10 22.45 -39.81
C THR A 181 3.20 21.74 -39.03
N LEU A 182 4.02 20.93 -39.71
CA LEU A 182 5.12 20.21 -39.06
C LEU A 182 6.29 21.16 -38.74
N SER A 183 6.79 21.04 -37.51
CA SER A 183 8.11 21.55 -37.08
C SER A 183 9.25 20.91 -37.92
N PRO A 184 10.41 21.56 -38.09
CA PRO A 184 11.53 21.04 -38.91
C PRO A 184 12.10 19.68 -38.46
N THR A 185 11.78 19.20 -37.26
CA THR A 185 12.26 17.92 -36.71
C THR A 185 11.25 16.80 -37.00
N SER A 186 11.54 15.96 -37.99
CA SER A 186 10.78 14.73 -38.28
C SER A 186 11.64 13.49 -37.97
N TRP A 187 11.14 12.58 -37.15
CA TRP A 187 11.77 11.27 -36.88
C TRP A 187 11.02 10.15 -37.61
N ALA A 188 11.76 9.20 -38.19
CA ALA A 188 11.18 8.03 -38.86
C ALA A 188 11.27 6.80 -37.94
N ILE A 189 10.13 6.13 -37.72
CA ILE A 189 10.08 4.85 -36.99
C ILE A 189 10.14 3.71 -38.01
N LEU A 190 11.24 2.96 -38.01
CA LEU A 190 11.48 1.83 -38.93
C LEU A 190 11.55 0.52 -38.16
N ARG A 191 11.00 -0.55 -38.75
CA ARG A 191 11.03 -1.92 -38.20
C ARG A 191 12.18 -2.73 -38.80
N ASP A 192 13.40 -2.20 -38.77
CA ASP A 192 14.60 -2.93 -39.20
C ASP A 192 15.84 -2.55 -38.35
N GLN A 193 16.70 -3.53 -38.08
CA GLN A 193 17.88 -3.44 -37.20
C GLN A 193 19.07 -2.72 -37.85
N THR A 194 18.83 -1.67 -38.63
CA THR A 194 19.90 -0.86 -39.21
C THR A 194 20.02 0.47 -38.49
N ASN A 195 21.23 0.74 -37.97
CA ASN A 195 21.61 2.00 -37.31
C ASN A 195 21.46 3.17 -38.29
N LEU A 196 20.26 3.75 -38.37
CA LEU A 196 20.00 5.05 -38.98
C LEU A 196 20.04 6.11 -37.87
N GLN A 197 20.82 7.18 -38.10
CA GLN A 197 21.19 8.18 -37.08
C GLN A 197 20.01 8.92 -36.41
N ASP A 198 18.78 8.78 -36.91
CA ASP A 198 17.58 9.47 -36.41
C ASP A 198 16.37 8.53 -36.22
N SER A 199 16.63 7.29 -35.78
CA SER A 199 15.60 6.26 -35.58
C SER A 199 15.36 5.92 -34.09
N VAL A 200 14.11 5.62 -33.76
CA VAL A 200 13.68 5.18 -32.43
C VAL A 200 13.41 3.68 -32.48
N VAL A 201 14.29 2.91 -31.84
CA VAL A 201 14.17 1.45 -31.72
C VAL A 201 13.46 1.12 -30.41
N VAL A 202 12.41 0.31 -30.48
CA VAL A 202 11.68 -0.18 -29.31
C VAL A 202 11.85 -1.69 -29.16
N THR A 203 12.12 -2.13 -27.94
CA THR A 203 12.32 -3.53 -27.57
C THR A 203 10.99 -4.25 -27.39
N GLU A 204 11.00 -5.58 -27.45
CA GLU A 204 9.83 -6.40 -27.17
C GLU A 204 9.29 -6.17 -25.74
N ALA A 205 10.19 -5.96 -24.77
CA ALA A 205 9.81 -5.62 -23.40
C ALA A 205 9.03 -4.30 -23.33
N GLN A 206 9.46 -3.26 -24.06
CA GLN A 206 8.76 -1.97 -24.12
C GLN A 206 7.40 -2.09 -24.82
N ILE A 207 7.28 -2.94 -25.85
CA ILE A 207 6.01 -3.25 -26.51
C ILE A 207 5.06 -3.93 -25.52
N ARG A 208 5.52 -4.96 -24.80
CA ARG A 208 4.73 -5.68 -23.78
C ARG A 208 4.29 -4.74 -22.66
N LYS A 209 5.19 -3.88 -22.16
CA LYS A 209 4.88 -2.85 -21.17
C LYS A 209 3.78 -1.92 -21.67
N SER A 210 3.86 -1.47 -22.92
CA SER A 210 2.83 -0.60 -23.52
C SER A 210 1.49 -1.30 -23.67
N MET A 211 1.47 -2.59 -23.99
CA MET A 211 0.24 -3.39 -24.00
C MET A 211 -0.37 -3.51 -22.61
N SER A 212 0.43 -3.80 -21.59
CA SER A 212 -0.01 -3.87 -20.20
C SER A 212 -0.54 -2.54 -19.69
N LEU A 213 0.12 -1.43 -20.04
CA LEU A 213 -0.34 -0.09 -19.69
C LEU A 213 -1.68 0.25 -20.37
N TYR A 214 -1.80 -0.02 -21.67
CA TYR A 214 -3.07 0.19 -22.37
C TYR A 214 -4.21 -0.64 -21.76
N HIS A 215 -3.92 -1.89 -21.37
CA HIS A 215 -4.90 -2.75 -20.72
C HIS A 215 -5.31 -2.24 -19.34
N GLY A 216 -4.34 -1.85 -18.51
CA GLY A 216 -4.60 -1.31 -17.17
C GLY A 216 -5.38 0.01 -17.20
N GLU A 217 -5.08 0.88 -18.16
CA GLU A 217 -5.70 2.21 -18.25
C GLU A 217 -7.07 2.20 -18.93
N PHE A 218 -7.25 1.38 -19.97
CA PHE A 218 -8.44 1.45 -20.82
C PHE A 218 -9.28 0.17 -20.81
N GLY A 219 -8.88 -0.86 -20.06
CA GLY A 219 -9.56 -2.17 -20.00
C GLY A 219 -9.59 -2.93 -21.32
N GLY A 220 -8.95 -2.41 -22.37
CA GLY A 220 -8.97 -2.94 -23.73
C GLY A 220 -7.73 -3.77 -24.06
N ILE A 221 -7.83 -4.58 -25.12
CA ILE A 221 -6.67 -5.27 -25.71
C ILE A 221 -6.21 -4.46 -26.92
N ILE A 222 -4.92 -4.13 -26.95
CA ILE A 222 -4.29 -3.46 -28.10
C ILE A 222 -3.43 -4.46 -28.88
N GLU A 223 -3.48 -4.41 -30.21
CA GLU A 223 -2.63 -5.26 -31.05
C GLU A 223 -1.14 -4.89 -30.83
N PRO A 224 -0.21 -5.87 -30.78
CA PRO A 224 1.22 -5.60 -30.64
C PRO A 224 1.78 -4.55 -31.62
N SER A 225 1.30 -4.55 -32.86
CA SER A 225 1.72 -3.55 -33.88
C SER A 225 1.29 -2.12 -33.54
N SER A 226 0.19 -1.94 -32.82
CA SER A 226 -0.29 -0.64 -32.34
C SER A 226 0.42 -0.24 -31.04
N ALA A 227 0.77 -1.22 -30.19
CA ALA A 227 1.57 -0.98 -28.99
C ALA A 227 3.01 -0.52 -29.29
N VAL A 228 3.56 -0.84 -30.47
CA VAL A 228 4.83 -0.28 -30.96
C VAL A 228 4.80 1.24 -31.02
N ALA A 229 3.69 1.83 -31.49
CA ALA A 229 3.57 3.29 -31.58
C ALA A 229 3.55 3.93 -30.18
N MET A 230 2.82 3.33 -29.24
CA MET A 230 2.80 3.77 -27.85
C MET A 230 4.18 3.65 -27.19
N ALA A 231 4.89 2.52 -27.39
CA ALA A 231 6.25 2.33 -26.91
C ALA A 231 7.22 3.37 -27.47
N ALA A 232 7.10 3.69 -28.77
CA ALA A 232 7.95 4.68 -29.43
C ALA A 232 7.63 6.11 -28.95
N CYS A 233 6.35 6.44 -28.71
CA CYS A 233 5.96 7.70 -28.09
C CYS A 233 6.60 7.87 -26.71
N PHE A 234 6.60 6.82 -25.88
CA PHE A 234 7.26 6.85 -24.57
C PHE A 234 8.76 7.06 -24.70
N GLU A 235 9.42 6.34 -25.61
CA GLU A 235 10.85 6.48 -25.85
C GLU A 235 11.21 7.89 -26.36
N VAL A 236 10.44 8.45 -27.30
CA VAL A 236 10.62 9.83 -27.80
C VAL A 236 10.36 10.85 -26.69
N ALA A 237 9.28 10.68 -25.93
CA ALA A 237 8.95 11.57 -24.82
C ALA A 237 10.06 11.56 -23.77
N GLN A 238 10.57 10.38 -23.39
CA GLN A 238 11.68 10.27 -22.45
C GLN A 238 12.98 10.85 -23.01
N ARG A 239 13.28 10.66 -24.30
CA ARG A 239 14.43 11.29 -24.97
C ARG A 239 14.27 12.80 -25.08
N GLN A 240 13.09 13.32 -25.39
CA GLN A 240 12.81 14.76 -25.46
C GLN A 240 12.77 15.40 -24.09
N VAL A 241 12.25 14.73 -23.06
CA VAL A 241 12.41 15.14 -21.67
C VAL A 241 13.89 15.12 -21.30
N ALA A 242 14.66 14.11 -21.69
CA ALA A 242 16.11 14.09 -21.47
C ALA A 242 16.85 15.19 -22.24
N ILE A 243 16.46 15.52 -23.48
CA ILE A 243 17.07 16.58 -24.31
C ILE A 243 16.63 17.97 -23.83
N HIS A 244 15.35 18.17 -23.52
CA HIS A 244 14.81 19.41 -22.97
C HIS A 244 15.44 19.67 -21.60
N ASN A 245 15.52 18.65 -20.73
CA ASN A 245 16.27 18.68 -19.47
C ASN A 245 17.79 18.78 -19.68
N ALA A 246 18.34 18.41 -20.83
CA ALA A 246 19.74 18.64 -21.18
C ALA A 246 19.99 20.08 -21.65
N THR A 247 19.01 20.72 -22.31
CA THR A 247 19.07 22.14 -22.70
C THR A 247 18.70 23.10 -21.56
N THR A 248 17.95 22.63 -20.56
CA THR A 248 17.71 23.32 -19.28
C THR A 248 18.54 22.73 -18.15
N ALA A 249 19.60 21.97 -18.45
CA ALA A 249 20.43 21.31 -17.46
C ALA A 249 21.01 22.32 -16.46
N THR A 250 20.35 22.41 -15.31
CA THR A 250 20.95 22.86 -14.06
C THR A 250 22.17 21.97 -13.87
N LYS A 251 23.38 22.51 -14.08
CA LYS A 251 24.62 21.79 -13.77
C LYS A 251 24.67 21.58 -12.26
N ILE A 252 24.09 20.49 -11.75
CA ILE A 252 24.16 20.19 -10.32
C ILE A 252 25.59 19.74 -10.01
N GLY A 253 26.49 20.70 -9.83
CA GLY A 253 27.79 20.45 -9.21
C GLY A 253 27.53 20.04 -7.78
N VAL A 254 28.05 18.91 -7.32
CA VAL A 254 27.96 18.47 -5.92
C VAL A 254 29.36 18.37 -5.33
N ILE A 255 29.65 19.26 -4.39
CA ILE A 255 30.86 19.24 -3.55
C ILE A 255 30.66 18.16 -2.51
N LEU A 256 31.49 17.13 -2.52
CA LEU A 256 31.63 16.19 -1.40
C LEU A 256 32.95 16.51 -0.73
N SER A 257 32.88 17.18 0.43
CA SER A 257 34.03 17.73 1.14
C SER A 257 34.84 16.64 1.86
N GLY A 258 35.32 15.60 1.18
CA GLY A 258 35.94 14.44 1.86
C GLY A 258 34.92 13.56 2.62
N GLY A 259 35.36 12.37 3.04
CA GLY A 259 34.44 11.30 3.44
C GLY A 259 33.90 10.53 2.22
N GLU A 260 33.30 9.38 2.46
CA GLU A 260 33.08 8.29 1.50
C GLU A 260 32.25 8.70 0.26
N TYR A 261 32.80 8.48 -0.95
CA TYR A 261 32.15 8.78 -2.24
C TYR A 261 31.27 7.62 -2.76
N SER A 262 31.07 6.58 -1.94
CA SER A 262 30.27 5.38 -2.25
C SER A 262 28.83 5.73 -2.65
N ILE A 263 28.33 6.88 -2.21
CA ILE A 263 27.01 7.44 -2.57
C ILE A 263 26.80 7.67 -4.07
N LEU A 264 27.87 7.80 -4.85
CA LEU A 264 27.81 8.17 -6.26
C LEU A 264 27.31 7.05 -7.18
N ALA A 265 27.26 5.81 -6.69
CA ALA A 265 26.87 4.63 -7.47
C ALA A 265 25.41 4.68 -7.98
N GLY A 266 24.54 5.50 -7.37
CA GLY A 266 23.12 5.62 -7.73
C GLY A 266 22.71 6.94 -8.40
N TRP A 267 23.66 7.84 -8.70
CA TRP A 267 23.31 9.19 -9.18
C TRP A 267 23.07 9.24 -10.69
N SER A 268 22.07 10.04 -11.09
CA SER A 268 21.62 10.20 -12.48
C SER A 268 22.77 10.64 -13.41
N PRO A 269 22.85 10.11 -14.65
CA PRO A 269 23.81 10.58 -15.65
C PRO A 269 23.59 12.05 -16.08
N LEU A 270 22.50 12.69 -15.64
CA LEU A 270 22.18 14.09 -15.89
C LEU A 270 22.87 15.07 -14.91
N VAL A 271 23.65 14.57 -13.94
CA VAL A 271 24.33 15.38 -12.90
C VAL A 271 25.84 15.44 -13.13
N GLU A 272 26.42 16.65 -13.22
CA GLU A 272 27.87 16.84 -13.29
C GLU A 272 28.47 16.86 -11.88
N LEU A 273 28.92 15.70 -11.39
CA LEU A 273 29.52 15.56 -10.05
C LEU A 273 30.94 16.17 -10.00
N ILE A 274 31.15 17.11 -9.07
CA ILE A 274 32.44 17.82 -8.87
C ILE A 274 32.91 17.59 -7.44
N VAL A 275 33.74 16.56 -7.27
CA VAL A 275 34.26 16.22 -5.95
C VAL A 275 35.38 17.18 -5.55
N VAL A 276 35.25 17.79 -4.37
CA VAL A 276 36.21 18.75 -3.83
C VAL A 276 36.74 18.18 -2.51
N CYS A 277 38.00 17.76 -2.46
CA CYS A 277 38.55 16.98 -1.34
C CYS A 277 39.68 17.72 -0.60
N PRO A 278 39.86 17.49 0.72
CA PRO A 278 41.01 18.02 1.44
C PRO A 278 42.34 17.46 0.93
N GLY A 279 43.38 18.30 0.95
CA GLY A 279 44.71 18.12 0.36
C GLY A 279 45.55 17.04 1.01
N ASN A 280 45.16 15.77 0.81
CA ASN A 280 45.94 14.55 1.07
C ASN A 280 45.27 13.28 0.50
N VAL A 281 44.04 13.38 -0.01
CA VAL A 281 43.28 12.26 -0.58
C VAL A 281 43.42 12.33 -2.10
N ALA A 282 44.22 11.44 -2.71
CA ALA A 282 44.31 11.36 -4.16
C ALA A 282 44.33 9.90 -4.62
N THR A 283 43.36 9.54 -5.45
CA THR A 283 43.47 8.51 -6.48
C THR A 283 43.13 9.19 -7.80
N GLU A 284 43.96 9.00 -8.84
CA GLU A 284 43.85 9.74 -10.10
C GLU A 284 42.83 9.12 -11.09
N GLU A 285 42.12 8.05 -10.70
CA GLU A 285 41.20 7.33 -11.58
C GLU A 285 39.76 7.34 -11.05
N LEU A 286 38.95 8.22 -11.63
CA LEU A 286 37.49 8.23 -11.60
C LEU A 286 37.02 9.01 -12.84
N THR A 287 36.97 8.35 -13.98
CA THR A 287 36.91 8.95 -15.33
C THR A 287 35.59 9.65 -15.71
N LYS A 288 34.71 9.95 -14.74
CA LYS A 288 33.50 10.79 -14.92
C LYS A 288 33.44 12.02 -14.00
N THR A 289 34.22 12.10 -12.91
CA THR A 289 34.18 13.22 -11.94
C THR A 289 35.38 14.15 -12.07
N LYS A 290 35.14 15.47 -12.05
CA LYS A 290 36.23 16.47 -12.06
C LYS A 290 36.69 16.74 -10.63
N ASN A 291 37.71 16.03 -10.16
CA ASN A 291 38.23 16.18 -8.80
C ASN A 291 39.01 17.49 -8.61
N CYS A 292 38.84 18.16 -7.47
CA CYS A 292 39.60 19.36 -7.08
C CYS A 292 40.10 19.24 -5.63
N LYS A 293 41.34 19.66 -5.35
CA LYS A 293 41.91 19.63 -3.99
C LYS A 293 41.76 21.00 -3.31
N TYR A 294 41.60 21.00 -1.99
CA TYR A 294 41.64 22.20 -1.15
C TYR A 294 42.36 21.95 0.18
N GLU A 295 42.91 22.99 0.78
CA GLU A 295 43.58 22.95 2.09
C GLU A 295 42.74 23.64 3.18
N SER A 296 41.78 24.49 2.80
CA SER A 296 40.80 25.12 3.69
C SER A 296 39.40 25.23 3.08
N VAL A 297 38.38 25.39 3.92
CA VAL A 297 36.97 25.54 3.49
C VAL A 297 36.78 26.76 2.57
N GLU A 298 37.54 27.83 2.78
CA GLU A 298 37.53 29.02 1.90
C GLU A 298 38.10 28.70 0.51
N GLN A 299 39.12 27.86 0.43
CA GLN A 299 39.64 27.38 -0.85
C GLN A 299 38.63 26.45 -1.52
N ALA A 300 37.92 25.60 -0.78
CA ALA A 300 36.83 24.79 -1.31
C ALA A 300 35.73 25.67 -1.93
N LEU A 301 35.33 26.75 -1.26
CA LEU A 301 34.37 27.72 -1.78
C LEU A 301 34.86 28.41 -3.07
N SER A 302 36.12 28.85 -3.09
CA SER A 302 36.73 29.47 -4.26
C SER A 302 36.73 28.54 -5.48
N VAL A 303 37.15 27.28 -5.29
CA VAL A 303 37.08 26.23 -6.30
C VAL A 303 35.65 26.04 -6.79
N SER A 304 34.69 26.00 -5.88
CA SER A 304 33.28 25.77 -6.18
C SER A 304 32.65 26.88 -7.02
N LYS A 305 32.96 28.14 -6.69
CA LYS A 305 32.56 29.30 -7.50
C LYS A 305 33.18 29.25 -8.89
N SER A 306 34.47 28.92 -9.00
CA SER A 306 35.16 28.82 -10.30
C SER A 306 34.56 27.75 -11.22
N ARG A 307 33.90 26.74 -10.64
CA ARG A 307 33.26 25.63 -11.35
C ARG A 307 31.76 25.83 -11.57
N ASN A 308 31.18 26.96 -11.15
CA ASN A 308 29.74 27.25 -11.21
C ASN A 308 28.87 26.17 -10.53
N ILE A 309 29.27 25.76 -9.33
CA ILE A 309 28.49 24.83 -8.49
C ILE A 309 27.23 25.53 -7.98
N ASN A 310 26.08 24.84 -8.04
CA ASN A 310 24.77 25.37 -7.59
C ASN A 310 24.10 24.54 -6.47
N LEU A 311 24.75 23.48 -5.96
CA LEU A 311 24.35 22.76 -4.75
C LEU A 311 25.59 22.18 -4.04
N ALA A 312 25.76 22.40 -2.75
CA ALA A 312 26.87 21.82 -1.96
C ALA A 312 26.36 20.73 -1.03
N VAL A 313 27.01 19.56 -0.93
CA VAL A 313 26.59 18.45 -0.04
C VAL A 313 27.75 18.06 0.87
N PHE A 314 27.71 18.49 2.13
CA PHE A 314 28.83 18.30 3.03
C PHE A 314 28.76 16.94 3.75
N THR A 315 29.79 16.11 3.56
CA THR A 315 29.85 14.72 4.07
C THR A 315 30.95 14.51 5.11
N ASN A 316 31.76 15.53 5.39
CA ASN A 316 32.89 15.44 6.32
C ASN A 316 32.66 16.27 7.58
N GLU A 317 32.80 15.62 8.72
CA GLU A 317 32.66 16.20 10.05
C GLU A 317 33.58 17.41 10.27
N ALA A 318 34.83 17.35 9.77
CA ALA A 318 35.77 18.44 9.96
C ALA A 318 35.34 19.73 9.24
N ASP A 319 34.76 19.62 8.04
CA ASP A 319 34.27 20.79 7.29
C ASP A 319 32.97 21.34 7.88
N LEU A 320 32.08 20.46 8.34
CA LEU A 320 30.86 20.85 9.06
C LEU A 320 31.23 21.63 10.34
N ALA A 321 32.19 21.12 11.12
CA ALA A 321 32.70 21.79 12.32
C ALA A 321 33.43 23.12 12.03
N ALA A 322 34.10 23.21 10.88
CA ALA A 322 34.72 24.44 10.41
C ALA A 322 33.69 25.50 9.97
N GLY A 323 32.44 25.11 9.69
CA GLY A 323 31.36 25.99 9.27
C GLY A 323 31.24 26.14 7.76
N ALA A 324 31.53 25.07 7.01
CA ALA A 324 31.44 25.07 5.56
C ALA A 324 30.02 25.38 5.04
N VAL A 325 28.98 24.81 5.65
CA VAL A 325 27.58 25.10 5.30
C VAL A 325 27.24 26.58 5.48
N ASP A 326 27.68 27.18 6.59
CA ASP A 326 27.45 28.60 6.87
C ASP A 326 28.14 29.49 5.82
N LEU A 327 29.40 29.19 5.49
CA LEU A 327 30.19 29.96 4.53
C LEU A 327 29.60 29.90 3.11
N PHE A 328 29.18 28.72 2.66
CA PHE A 328 28.59 28.54 1.33
C PHE A 328 27.20 29.14 1.23
N SER A 329 26.39 29.00 2.27
CA SER A 329 25.04 29.58 2.31
C SER A 329 25.08 31.11 2.29
N GLN A 330 26.05 31.75 2.96
CA GLN A 330 26.27 33.20 2.90
C GLN A 330 26.56 33.72 1.49
N GLU A 331 27.16 32.89 0.64
CA GLU A 331 27.48 33.19 -0.76
C GLU A 331 26.36 32.81 -1.73
N GLY A 332 25.19 32.41 -1.21
CA GLY A 332 24.01 32.08 -2.00
C GLY A 332 24.10 30.71 -2.70
N ILE A 333 24.99 29.81 -2.25
CA ILE A 333 25.04 28.43 -2.73
C ILE A 333 24.18 27.56 -1.80
N PRO A 334 23.09 26.96 -2.30
CA PRO A 334 22.31 25.96 -1.57
C PRO A 334 23.18 24.85 -0.98
N CYS A 335 22.95 24.50 0.28
CA CYS A 335 23.72 23.48 0.98
C CYS A 335 22.81 22.36 1.53
N ILE A 336 23.31 21.13 1.50
CA ILE A 336 22.78 19.97 2.21
C ILE A 336 23.80 19.62 3.31
N GLY A 337 23.33 19.58 4.55
CA GLY A 337 24.14 19.35 5.73
C GLY A 337 23.92 20.41 6.83
N PRO A 338 24.32 20.11 8.08
CA PRO A 338 24.06 21.00 9.21
C PRO A 338 24.96 22.26 9.19
N PRO A 339 24.44 23.44 9.56
CA PRO A 339 25.28 24.58 9.91
C PRO A 339 26.14 24.26 11.15
N LYS A 340 27.22 25.02 11.37
CA LYS A 340 28.22 24.77 12.44
C LYS A 340 27.61 24.59 13.82
N LYS A 341 26.52 25.32 14.11
CA LYS A 341 25.85 25.24 15.40
C LYS A 341 25.04 23.95 15.54
N ALA A 342 24.42 23.47 14.46
CA ALA A 342 23.67 22.21 14.45
C ALA A 342 24.62 21.00 14.41
N SER A 343 25.80 21.12 13.79
CA SER A 343 26.80 20.05 13.76
C SER A 343 27.33 19.67 15.16
N LEU A 344 27.13 20.52 16.17
CA LEU A 344 27.41 20.21 17.57
C LEU A 344 26.63 19.00 18.09
N LEU A 345 25.49 18.64 17.49
CA LEU A 345 24.78 17.39 17.82
C LEU A 345 25.63 16.15 17.54
N GLU A 346 26.50 16.20 16.54
CA GLU A 346 27.42 15.11 16.20
C GLU A 346 28.76 15.29 16.94
N THR A 347 29.34 16.49 16.89
CA THR A 347 30.72 16.74 17.35
C THR A 347 30.86 16.99 18.85
N SER A 348 29.78 17.27 19.57
CA SER A 348 29.78 17.48 21.02
C SER A 348 28.80 16.55 21.71
N LYS A 349 29.32 15.48 22.32
CA LYS A 349 28.51 14.49 23.04
C LYS A 349 27.69 15.13 24.18
N VAL A 350 28.25 16.12 24.88
CA VAL A 350 27.54 16.90 25.92
C VAL A 350 26.39 17.71 25.33
N PHE A 351 26.61 18.39 24.20
CA PHE A 351 25.56 19.16 23.53
C PHE A 351 24.43 18.23 23.06
N ALA A 352 24.78 17.11 22.43
CA ALA A 352 23.84 16.09 21.98
C ALA A 352 22.96 15.57 23.12
N LYS A 353 23.56 15.18 24.25
CA LYS A 353 22.83 14.68 25.42
C LYS A 353 21.90 15.73 26.02
N ARG A 354 22.37 16.98 26.14
CA ARG A 354 21.52 18.09 26.62
C ARG A 354 20.36 18.36 25.67
N PHE A 355 20.60 18.32 24.37
CA PHE A 355 19.55 18.48 23.36
C PHE A 355 18.51 17.36 23.44
N MET A 356 18.94 16.10 23.56
CA MET A 356 18.03 14.95 23.73
C MET A 356 17.17 15.11 24.98
N SER A 357 17.78 15.39 26.15
CA SER A 357 17.06 15.58 27.41
C SER A 357 16.06 16.72 27.34
N LYS A 358 16.48 17.88 26.79
CA LYS A 358 15.62 19.07 26.67
C LYS A 358 14.42 18.84 25.76
N ASN A 359 14.57 18.02 24.72
CA ASN A 359 13.53 17.73 23.74
C ASN A 359 12.76 16.43 24.02
N ASN A 360 12.90 15.86 25.22
CA ASN A 360 12.24 14.62 25.65
C ASN A 360 12.50 13.45 24.71
N ILE A 361 13.74 13.30 24.26
CA ILE A 361 14.23 12.15 23.50
C ILE A 361 14.89 11.20 24.51
N PRO A 362 14.44 9.94 24.63
CA PRO A 362 15.02 8.98 25.58
C PRO A 362 16.53 8.82 25.34
N THR A 363 17.34 9.02 26.37
CA THR A 363 18.80 8.87 26.35
C THR A 363 19.29 8.27 27.66
N ALA A 364 20.46 7.62 27.63
CA ALA A 364 21.17 7.14 28.82
C ALA A 364 21.32 8.25 29.87
N THR A 365 21.22 7.88 31.15
CA THR A 365 21.62 8.72 32.27
C THR A 365 23.09 9.10 32.11
N TYR A 366 23.41 10.39 32.25
CA TYR A 366 24.77 10.87 32.03
C TYR A 366 25.17 11.94 33.04
N GLY A 367 26.47 12.06 33.27
CA GLY A 367 27.13 13.16 33.96
C GLY A 367 28.19 13.79 33.07
N HIS A 368 28.41 15.09 33.24
CA HIS A 368 29.43 15.87 32.54
C HIS A 368 30.39 16.44 33.57
N PHE A 369 31.68 16.15 33.43
CA PHE A 369 32.69 16.48 34.43
C PHE A 369 33.88 17.19 33.81
N SER A 370 34.42 18.15 34.58
CA SER A 370 35.57 18.96 34.17
C SER A 370 36.82 18.76 35.05
N CYS A 371 36.76 17.79 35.97
CA CYS A 371 37.89 17.43 36.81
C CYS A 371 37.89 15.95 37.19
N TYR A 372 39.08 15.47 37.54
CA TYR A 372 39.34 14.08 37.86
C TYR A 372 38.56 13.61 39.10
N GLU A 373 38.57 14.37 40.20
CA GLU A 373 37.91 13.98 41.44
C GLU A 373 36.39 13.89 41.32
N GLU A 374 35.74 14.85 40.66
CA GLU A 374 34.29 14.80 40.44
C GLU A 374 33.91 13.61 39.56
N SER A 375 34.70 13.33 38.53
CA SER A 375 34.50 12.17 37.65
C SER A 375 34.62 10.87 38.44
N LEU A 376 35.66 10.73 39.27
CA LEU A 376 35.89 9.54 40.06
C LEU A 376 34.81 9.34 41.13
N LEU A 377 34.43 10.41 41.84
CA LEU A 377 33.34 10.37 42.83
C LEU A 377 32.01 9.94 42.19
N PHE A 378 31.72 10.44 40.99
CA PHE A 378 30.53 10.01 40.25
C PHE A 378 30.62 8.51 39.89
N ILE A 379 31.74 8.05 39.35
CA ILE A 379 31.91 6.62 39.02
C ILE A 379 31.80 5.75 40.28
N GLU A 380 32.40 6.16 41.40
CA GLU A 380 32.30 5.47 42.69
C GLU A 380 30.85 5.34 43.16
N ASP A 381 30.08 6.43 43.10
CA ASP A 381 28.66 6.44 43.45
C ASP A 381 27.84 5.52 42.53
N GLN A 382 28.09 5.58 41.22
CA GLN A 382 27.40 4.74 40.24
C GLN A 382 27.67 3.25 40.46
N LEU A 383 28.94 2.87 40.68
CA LEU A 383 29.33 1.49 40.98
C LEU A 383 28.77 1.02 42.34
N ALA A 384 28.75 1.90 43.35
CA ALA A 384 28.22 1.60 44.68
C ALA A 384 26.69 1.39 44.70
N GLN A 385 25.95 2.07 43.82
CA GLN A 385 24.50 1.90 43.64
C GLN A 385 24.13 0.59 42.90
N GLY A 386 25.09 -0.30 42.65
CA GLY A 386 24.86 -1.60 42.02
C GLY A 386 24.84 -1.57 40.49
N ARG A 387 25.14 -0.42 39.85
CA ARG A 387 25.37 -0.37 38.39
C ARG A 387 26.72 -1.03 38.13
N ARG A 388 26.72 -2.13 37.38
CA ARG A 388 27.94 -2.95 37.20
C ARG A 388 28.97 -2.35 36.24
N LYS A 389 28.57 -1.40 35.37
CA LYS A 389 29.42 -0.81 34.31
C LYS A 389 29.01 0.63 33.98
N VAL A 390 29.98 1.47 33.58
CA VAL A 390 29.76 2.82 33.05
C VAL A 390 30.53 3.02 31.73
N VAL A 391 30.13 4.01 30.93
CA VAL A 391 30.77 4.34 29.64
C VAL A 391 31.35 5.75 29.70
N LEU A 392 32.66 5.88 29.52
CA LEU A 392 33.38 7.15 29.43
C LEU A 392 33.53 7.52 27.95
N LYS A 393 33.23 8.77 27.60
CA LYS A 393 33.36 9.29 26.23
C LYS A 393 34.10 10.62 26.24
N HIS A 394 35.07 10.76 25.33
CA HIS A 394 35.68 12.05 25.01
C HIS A 394 34.68 12.95 24.26
N THR A 395 34.76 14.26 24.47
CA THR A 395 34.00 15.25 23.69
C THR A 395 34.91 15.91 22.64
N GLY A 396 34.51 15.96 21.36
CA GLY A 396 35.34 16.53 20.29
C GLY A 396 35.15 15.87 18.90
N ILE A 397 35.86 16.41 17.90
CA ILE A 397 35.84 15.90 16.50
C ILE A 397 36.55 14.54 16.44
N GLY A 398 35.94 13.54 15.82
CA GLY A 398 36.53 12.20 15.68
C GLY A 398 36.37 11.27 16.90
N ALA A 399 35.52 11.66 17.87
CA ALA A 399 35.34 11.01 19.17
C ALA A 399 34.74 9.59 19.18
N ARG A 400 34.66 8.89 18.03
CA ARG A 400 34.49 7.42 18.04
C ARG A 400 35.76 6.71 18.54
N GLN A 401 36.90 7.42 18.54
CA GLN A 401 38.11 7.05 19.28
C GLN A 401 38.00 7.68 20.69
N GLY A 402 38.01 6.87 21.75
CA GLY A 402 37.88 7.36 23.14
C GLY A 402 36.58 7.01 23.86
N VAL A 403 35.93 5.89 23.50
CA VAL A 403 34.80 5.30 24.25
C VAL A 403 35.30 4.12 25.07
N PHE A 404 35.18 4.20 26.39
CA PHE A 404 35.70 3.20 27.32
C PHE A 404 34.59 2.66 28.22
N VAL A 405 34.43 1.33 28.27
CA VAL A 405 33.51 0.68 29.21
C VAL A 405 34.31 0.33 30.46
N ILE A 406 33.88 0.83 31.60
CA ILE A 406 34.57 0.70 32.88
C ILE A 406 33.75 -0.19 33.80
N GLU A 407 34.36 -1.26 34.32
CA GLU A 407 33.72 -2.21 35.23
C GLU A 407 34.22 -2.08 36.67
N THR A 408 35.42 -1.53 36.86
CA THR A 408 36.03 -1.39 38.19
C THR A 408 36.57 0.01 38.44
N LEU A 409 36.63 0.38 39.72
CA LEU A 409 37.17 1.68 40.12
C LEU A 409 38.67 1.84 39.77
N GLU A 410 39.45 0.76 39.83
CA GLU A 410 40.86 0.82 39.43
C GLU A 410 41.03 1.01 37.91
N GLU A 411 40.20 0.35 37.10
CA GLU A 411 40.14 0.59 35.65
C GLU A 411 39.73 2.03 35.34
N ALA A 412 38.78 2.60 36.11
CA ALA A 412 38.38 4.00 36.01
C ALA A 412 39.57 4.94 36.23
N LYS A 413 40.31 4.75 37.34
CA LYS A 413 41.49 5.57 37.67
C LYS A 413 42.56 5.46 36.58
N GLN A 414 42.86 4.25 36.12
CA GLN A 414 43.85 4.02 35.08
C GLN A 414 43.46 4.71 33.77
N THR A 415 42.20 4.55 33.34
CA THR A 415 41.69 5.16 32.10
C THR A 415 41.65 6.69 32.20
N LEU A 416 41.18 7.25 33.32
CA LEU A 416 41.13 8.70 33.54
C LEU A 416 42.53 9.34 33.58
N VAL A 417 43.54 8.64 34.10
CA VAL A 417 44.93 9.11 34.09
C VAL A 417 45.55 8.96 32.70
N ALA A 418 45.36 7.81 32.04
CA ALA A 418 45.97 7.50 30.75
C ALA A 418 45.42 8.37 29.61
N GLU A 419 44.10 8.51 29.54
CA GLU A 419 43.41 9.14 28.41
C GLU A 419 43.14 10.64 28.63
N PHE A 420 43.02 11.06 29.89
CA PHE A 420 42.62 12.43 30.24
C PHE A 420 43.64 13.15 31.14
N GLY A 421 44.81 12.55 31.42
CA GLY A 421 45.91 13.21 32.13
C GLY A 421 45.69 13.45 33.62
N GLY A 422 44.69 12.79 34.22
CA GLY A 422 44.20 12.97 35.60
C GLY A 422 45.25 13.28 36.66
N GLN A 423 45.39 14.57 37.02
CA GLN A 423 46.10 15.01 38.22
C GLN A 423 45.10 15.55 39.24
N PRO A 424 45.39 15.45 40.56
CA PRO A 424 44.51 15.98 41.59
C PRO A 424 44.28 17.50 41.44
N CYS A 425 43.06 17.97 41.68
CA CYS A 425 42.63 19.37 41.63
C CYS A 425 43.37 20.24 42.68
N GLY A 426 44.59 20.64 42.33
CA GLY A 426 45.46 21.43 43.20
C GLY A 426 45.50 22.93 42.91
N THR A 427 45.33 23.42 41.67
CA THR A 427 45.49 24.88 41.41
C THR A 427 44.78 25.51 40.18
N SER A 428 44.16 24.77 39.26
CA SER A 428 43.32 25.36 38.18
C SER A 428 42.55 24.28 37.43
N ARG A 429 41.34 24.58 36.90
CA ARG A 429 40.63 23.75 35.91
C ARG A 429 41.63 23.30 34.83
N GLN A 430 41.68 22.00 34.55
CA GLN A 430 42.46 21.46 33.44
C GLN A 430 41.71 21.81 32.14
N PRO A 431 42.28 22.62 31.23
CA PRO A 431 41.55 23.12 30.06
C PRO A 431 41.04 22.01 29.12
N ASP A 432 41.68 20.84 29.14
CA ASP A 432 41.42 19.71 28.23
C ASP A 432 40.71 18.53 28.91
N PHE A 433 40.25 18.67 30.15
CA PHE A 433 39.53 17.62 30.89
C PHE A 433 38.01 17.83 30.73
N ASP A 434 37.41 17.32 29.65
CA ASP A 434 35.97 17.37 29.41
C ASP A 434 35.44 15.97 29.08
N ILE A 435 34.79 15.33 30.06
CA ILE A 435 34.39 13.92 30.00
C ILE A 435 32.89 13.79 30.17
N LEU A 436 32.28 12.97 29.31
CA LEU A 436 30.92 12.50 29.46
C LEU A 436 30.94 11.08 30.01
N ILE A 437 30.24 10.85 31.13
CA ILE A 437 30.12 9.53 31.76
C ILE A 437 28.65 9.12 31.67
N GLU A 438 28.36 8.03 30.98
CA GLU A 438 27.03 7.48 30.78
C GLU A 438 26.86 6.15 31.53
N GLU A 439 25.62 5.81 31.87
CA GLU A 439 25.32 4.43 32.26
C GLU A 439 25.54 3.46 31.09
N PHE A 440 26.00 2.25 31.40
CA PHE A 440 26.09 1.21 30.39
C PHE A 440 24.69 0.64 30.10
N LEU A 441 24.31 0.62 28.83
CA LEU A 441 23.03 0.09 28.38
C LEU A 441 23.22 -1.31 27.78
N GLU A 442 22.54 -2.29 28.36
CA GLU A 442 22.45 -3.64 27.79
C GLU A 442 21.34 -3.68 26.74
N GLY A 443 21.69 -4.06 25.51
CA GLY A 443 20.74 -4.12 24.41
C GLY A 443 21.38 -4.38 23.06
N ARG A 444 20.61 -4.20 21.99
CA ARG A 444 21.10 -4.27 20.60
C ARG A 444 21.09 -2.89 19.97
N GLU A 445 22.15 -2.58 19.24
CA GLU A 445 22.35 -1.28 18.61
C GLU A 445 21.78 -1.26 17.20
N PHE A 446 21.01 -0.23 16.88
CA PHE A 446 20.39 -0.03 15.58
C PHE A 446 20.38 1.47 15.24
N THR A 447 20.53 1.79 13.97
CA THR A 447 20.49 3.17 13.48
C THR A 447 19.14 3.46 12.84
N ILE A 448 18.58 4.62 13.16
CA ILE A 448 17.44 5.20 12.41
C ILE A 448 17.93 6.42 11.64
N MET A 449 17.62 6.48 10.34
CA MET A 449 18.08 7.56 9.46
C MET A 449 16.89 8.21 8.75
N ALA A 450 16.96 9.51 8.51
CA ALA A 450 15.97 10.25 7.73
C ALA A 450 16.63 11.31 6.84
N LEU A 451 15.98 11.60 5.71
CA LEU A 451 16.22 12.80 4.92
C LEU A 451 15.21 13.87 5.35
N THR A 452 15.65 15.11 5.55
CA THR A 452 14.80 16.23 5.96
C THR A 452 15.04 17.49 5.13
N ASP A 453 14.01 18.33 5.00
CA ASP A 453 14.08 19.71 4.49
C ASP A 453 14.26 20.75 5.63
N GLY A 454 14.40 20.27 6.87
CA GLY A 454 14.42 21.08 8.10
C GLY A 454 13.07 21.15 8.83
N ARG A 455 11.96 20.78 8.18
CA ARG A 455 10.59 20.80 8.74
C ARG A 455 9.90 19.45 8.67
N ASN A 456 9.98 18.82 7.51
CA ASN A 456 9.47 17.50 7.19
C ASN A 456 10.63 16.51 7.08
N PHE A 457 10.33 15.22 7.21
CA PHE A 457 11.34 14.19 7.03
C PHE A 457 10.73 12.94 6.38
N THR A 458 11.59 12.12 5.79
CA THR A 458 11.25 10.77 5.35
C THR A 458 12.31 9.81 5.84
N MET A 459 11.88 8.80 6.59
CA MET A 459 12.76 7.82 7.23
C MET A 459 13.16 6.71 6.26
N PHE A 460 14.42 6.30 6.37
CA PHE A 460 14.94 5.08 5.79
C PHE A 460 14.54 3.88 6.68
N PRO A 461 14.52 2.65 6.13
CA PRO A 461 14.34 1.46 6.95
C PRO A 461 15.46 1.35 8.01
N PRO A 462 15.14 0.97 9.26
CA PRO A 462 16.15 0.86 10.32
C PRO A 462 17.26 -0.16 10.02
N TYR A 463 18.46 0.14 10.49
CA TYR A 463 19.68 -0.66 10.33
C TYR A 463 20.00 -1.35 11.65
N LEU A 464 20.49 -2.58 11.63
CA LEU A 464 21.02 -3.30 12.78
C LEU A 464 22.52 -3.32 12.54
N ASP A 465 23.22 -2.67 13.45
CA ASP A 465 24.62 -2.34 13.24
C ASP A 465 25.51 -3.27 14.03
N PHE A 466 26.60 -3.65 13.39
CA PHE A 466 27.62 -4.50 13.94
C PHE A 466 28.85 -3.64 14.20
N LYS A 467 28.78 -2.72 15.17
CA LYS A 467 29.79 -1.68 15.39
C LYS A 467 31.11 -2.22 15.98
N THR A 468 31.11 -3.39 16.61
CA THR A 468 32.30 -4.00 17.23
C THR A 468 32.85 -5.22 16.46
N ARG A 469 34.12 -5.54 16.71
CA ARG A 469 34.86 -6.67 16.11
C ARG A 469 34.39 -8.06 16.55
N LYS A 470 33.76 -8.21 17.73
CA LYS A 470 33.40 -9.53 18.27
C LYS A 470 32.00 -9.95 17.79
N GLU A 471 31.82 -11.26 17.62
CA GLU A 471 30.60 -11.94 17.13
C GLU A 471 29.36 -11.80 18.05
N ASN A 472 29.39 -10.91 19.05
CA ASN A 472 28.31 -10.63 19.98
C ASN A 472 28.05 -9.13 20.20
N ASN A 473 28.62 -8.26 19.36
CA ASN A 473 28.58 -6.80 19.49
C ASN A 473 29.15 -6.26 20.83
N GLN A 474 30.05 -7.01 21.49
CA GLN A 474 30.77 -6.55 22.69
C GLN A 474 32.26 -6.32 22.38
N GLY A 475 32.88 -5.30 22.97
CA GLY A 475 34.31 -5.00 22.77
C GLY A 475 34.56 -3.61 22.21
N PRO A 476 35.82 -3.26 21.88
CA PRO A 476 36.18 -1.92 21.43
C PRO A 476 35.43 -1.55 20.16
N MET A 477 34.87 -0.34 20.16
CA MET A 477 34.19 0.27 19.01
C MET A 477 35.12 0.25 17.80
N THR A 478 34.69 -0.40 16.72
CA THR A 478 35.48 -0.51 15.49
C THR A 478 34.96 0.37 14.35
N GLY A 479 34.00 1.23 14.69
CA GLY A 479 33.33 2.18 13.81
C GLY A 479 32.37 1.57 12.79
N GLY A 480 32.06 0.27 12.87
CA GLY A 480 31.14 -0.41 11.93
C GLY A 480 31.82 -1.53 11.16
N MET A 481 31.60 -2.78 11.57
CA MET A 481 32.03 -4.00 10.85
C MET A 481 31.00 -4.46 9.81
N GLY A 482 29.85 -3.79 9.75
CA GLY A 482 28.77 -4.07 8.80
C GLY A 482 27.41 -3.74 9.38
N CYS A 483 26.39 -3.88 8.56
CA CYS A 483 25.01 -3.71 8.93
C CYS A 483 24.12 -4.59 8.04
N VAL A 484 22.87 -4.75 8.45
CA VAL A 484 21.83 -5.31 7.57
C VAL A 484 20.74 -4.25 7.37
N CYS A 485 19.91 -4.38 6.34
CA CYS A 485 18.78 -3.47 6.07
C CYS A 485 17.74 -4.17 5.17
N PRO A 486 16.43 -4.12 5.46
CA PRO A 486 15.84 -3.81 6.76
C PRO A 486 16.16 -4.94 7.75
N THR A 487 16.25 -4.60 9.03
CA THR A 487 16.86 -5.52 10.02
C THR A 487 15.90 -6.30 10.86
N ILE A 488 14.62 -6.01 10.69
CA ILE A 488 13.52 -6.58 11.41
C ILE A 488 12.39 -6.65 10.39
N ARG A 489 11.43 -7.57 10.55
CA ARG A 489 10.05 -7.22 10.16
C ARG A 489 9.62 -6.11 11.10
N CYS A 490 10.16 -4.90 10.88
CA CYS A 490 9.84 -3.72 11.65
C CYS A 490 8.34 -3.59 11.52
N THR A 491 7.61 -3.91 12.59
CA THR A 491 6.18 -3.73 12.57
C THR A 491 5.95 -2.25 12.32
N GLU A 492 4.93 -1.90 11.56
CA GLU A 492 4.59 -0.50 11.31
C GLU A 492 4.54 0.28 12.65
N SER A 493 4.08 -0.36 13.72
CA SER A 493 4.10 0.21 15.08
C SER A 493 5.48 0.59 15.60
N MET A 494 6.51 -0.26 15.41
CA MET A 494 7.86 0.05 15.85
C MET A 494 8.48 1.15 14.97
N PHE A 495 8.26 1.11 13.65
CA PHE A 495 8.71 2.16 12.73
C PHE A 495 8.11 3.51 13.12
N GLN A 496 6.80 3.56 13.38
CA GLN A 496 6.10 4.77 13.83
C GLN A 496 6.56 5.25 15.20
N ALA A 497 6.82 4.33 16.15
CA ALA A 497 7.34 4.69 17.46
C ALA A 497 8.75 5.33 17.37
N LEU A 498 9.61 4.80 16.52
CA LEU A 498 10.94 5.38 16.25
C LEU A 498 10.81 6.74 15.55
N ALA A 499 9.91 6.85 14.56
CA ALA A 499 9.63 8.10 13.86
C ALA A 499 9.12 9.20 14.79
N GLN A 500 8.15 8.89 15.65
CA GLN A 500 7.51 9.88 16.53
C GLN A 500 8.30 10.15 17.81
N GLY A 501 8.90 9.12 18.39
CA GLY A 501 9.64 9.19 19.65
C GLY A 501 11.01 9.86 19.51
N PHE A 502 11.65 9.73 18.35
CA PHE A 502 13.03 10.18 18.14
C PHE A 502 13.13 11.20 17.01
N MET A 503 12.76 10.83 15.79
CA MET A 503 13.02 11.67 14.61
C MET A 503 12.17 12.94 14.62
N ALA A 504 10.85 12.84 14.80
CA ALA A 504 9.96 13.99 14.87
C ALA A 504 10.31 14.95 16.02
N ARG A 505 10.73 14.43 17.17
CA ARG A 505 11.19 15.25 18.30
C ARG A 505 12.51 15.95 18.01
N THR A 506 13.42 15.27 17.32
CA THR A 506 14.68 15.85 16.85
C THR A 506 14.41 17.02 15.90
N ILE A 507 13.60 16.82 14.86
CA ILE A 507 13.25 17.88 13.89
C ILE A 507 12.54 19.04 14.58
N ALA A 508 11.55 18.77 15.43
CA ALA A 508 10.86 19.81 16.17
C ALA A 508 11.78 20.57 17.15
N GLY A 509 12.74 19.88 17.76
CA GLY A 509 13.74 20.48 18.63
C GLY A 509 14.71 21.38 17.87
N LEU A 510 15.20 20.91 16.72
CA LEU A 510 16.05 21.69 15.81
C LEU A 510 15.35 22.99 15.39
N GLY A 511 14.09 22.90 14.94
CA GLY A 511 13.31 24.08 14.56
C GLY A 511 13.07 25.07 15.71
N LYS A 512 12.81 24.57 16.93
CA LYS A 512 12.63 25.44 18.12
C LYS A 512 13.91 26.19 18.50
N GLU A 513 15.07 25.62 18.21
CA GLU A 513 16.37 26.20 18.57
C GLU A 513 17.02 26.99 17.42
N GLY A 514 16.33 27.08 16.28
CA GLY A 514 16.83 27.72 15.06
C GLY A 514 18.06 26.99 14.49
N LEU A 515 18.01 25.66 14.53
CA LEU A 515 19.07 24.75 14.10
C LEU A 515 18.59 23.83 12.96
N ASP A 516 17.43 24.08 12.36
CA ASP A 516 16.91 23.31 11.24
C ASP A 516 17.78 23.47 9.99
N PHE A 517 17.91 22.39 9.22
CA PHE A 517 18.69 22.34 7.99
C PHE A 517 18.16 21.26 7.05
N PRO A 518 18.27 21.43 5.73
CA PRO A 518 18.05 20.36 4.78
C PRO A 518 19.24 19.40 4.80
N GLY A 519 19.00 18.11 5.00
CA GLY A 519 20.07 17.15 5.19
C GLY A 519 19.66 15.79 5.70
N PHE A 520 20.66 15.01 6.07
CA PHE A 520 20.48 13.70 6.67
C PHE A 520 20.59 13.81 8.20
N ILE A 521 19.76 13.04 8.89
CA ILE A 521 19.85 12.86 10.33
C ILE A 521 19.76 11.37 10.60
N ALA A 522 20.81 10.82 11.18
CA ALA A 522 20.83 9.49 11.76
C ALA A 522 20.96 9.57 13.28
N ILE A 523 20.34 8.61 13.97
CA ILE A 523 20.37 8.45 15.41
C ILE A 523 20.70 7.00 15.71
N ASP A 524 21.79 6.78 16.43
CA ASP A 524 22.16 5.46 16.94
C ASP A 524 21.33 5.21 18.21
N VAL A 525 20.67 4.06 18.26
CA VAL A 525 19.72 3.71 19.31
C VAL A 525 20.04 2.31 19.83
N ILE A 526 20.04 2.14 21.15
CA ILE A 526 20.12 0.82 21.78
C ILE A 526 18.70 0.38 22.17
N LEU A 527 18.25 -0.75 21.64
CA LEU A 527 17.05 -1.42 22.12
C LEU A 527 17.38 -2.18 23.40
N THR A 528 17.07 -1.56 24.54
CA THR A 528 17.17 -2.20 25.86
C THR A 528 15.91 -3.02 26.17
N HIS A 529 15.92 -3.76 27.28
CA HIS A 529 14.72 -4.41 27.81
C HIS A 529 13.59 -3.39 28.07
N ASP A 530 13.94 -2.20 28.54
CA ASP A 530 12.99 -1.15 28.94
C ASP A 530 12.68 -0.16 27.80
N GLY A 531 13.28 -0.35 26.62
CA GLY A 531 12.93 0.34 25.39
C GLY A 531 14.11 0.93 24.62
N PRO A 532 13.82 1.58 23.48
CA PRO A 532 14.84 2.23 22.67
C PRO A 532 15.40 3.46 23.41
N ILE A 533 16.72 3.58 23.43
CA ILE A 533 17.44 4.70 24.06
C ILE A 533 18.44 5.27 23.06
N ALA A 534 18.33 6.58 22.75
CA ALA A 534 19.23 7.26 21.84
C ALA A 534 20.62 7.44 22.46
N ILE A 535 21.64 7.17 21.65
CA ILE A 535 23.04 7.19 22.07
C ILE A 535 23.75 8.40 21.47
N GLU A 536 23.76 8.49 20.14
CA GLU A 536 24.46 9.52 19.38
C GLU A 536 23.71 9.93 18.11
N TYR A 537 24.00 11.14 17.64
CA TYR A 537 23.58 11.62 16.32
C TYR A 537 24.74 11.49 15.33
N ASP A 538 24.39 11.17 14.09
CA ASP A 538 25.26 11.24 12.92
C ASP A 538 24.51 12.08 11.87
N LEU A 539 25.01 13.28 11.56
CA LEU A 539 24.30 14.26 10.72
C LEU A 539 24.80 14.27 9.27
N ARG A 540 25.55 13.24 8.90
CA ARG A 540 26.11 13.01 7.56
C ARG A 540 25.69 11.64 7.05
N LEU A 541 25.96 11.41 5.78
CA LEU A 541 25.94 10.07 5.21
C LEU A 541 27.22 9.34 5.65
N GLY A 542 27.09 8.13 6.18
CA GLY A 542 28.22 7.30 6.62
C GLY A 542 28.03 5.82 6.29
N ASP A 543 29.16 5.10 6.17
CA ASP A 543 29.19 3.66 5.98
C ASP A 543 29.23 2.91 7.34
N PRO A 544 28.53 1.76 7.48
CA PRO A 544 27.92 0.92 6.43
C PRO A 544 26.43 1.16 6.09
N GLU A 545 25.70 2.00 6.85
CA GLU A 545 24.25 2.19 6.73
C GLU A 545 23.86 2.76 5.36
N THR A 546 24.66 3.69 4.84
CA THR A 546 24.47 4.27 3.51
C THR A 546 24.67 3.22 2.41
N GLN A 547 25.66 2.34 2.54
CA GLN A 547 25.92 1.26 1.57
C GLN A 547 24.78 0.23 1.50
N ALA A 548 24.09 0.01 2.61
CA ALA A 548 22.94 -0.90 2.66
C ALA A 548 21.67 -0.28 2.05
N SER A 549 21.49 1.03 2.17
CA SER A 549 20.23 1.69 1.79
C SER A 549 20.18 2.19 0.36
N MET A 550 21.27 2.71 -0.17
CA MET A 550 21.30 3.26 -1.54
C MET A 550 20.83 2.24 -2.60
N PRO A 551 21.25 0.96 -2.55
CA PRO A 551 20.79 -0.03 -3.53
C PRO A 551 19.32 -0.47 -3.37
N LEU A 552 18.68 -0.12 -2.24
CA LEU A 552 17.29 -0.43 -1.96
C LEU A 552 16.34 0.70 -2.38
N ILE A 553 16.85 1.86 -2.78
CA ILE A 553 16.05 2.95 -3.36
C ILE A 553 15.50 2.51 -4.72
N GLN A 554 14.27 2.90 -5.05
CA GLN A 554 13.68 2.62 -6.35
C GLN A 554 14.56 3.16 -7.50
N PRO A 555 14.86 2.35 -8.55
CA PRO A 555 15.80 2.74 -9.61
C PRO A 555 15.38 3.97 -10.42
N ASP A 556 14.09 4.32 -10.41
CA ASP A 556 13.50 5.47 -11.09
C ASP A 556 13.48 6.74 -10.23
N LEU A 557 13.90 6.69 -8.97
CA LEU A 557 14.03 7.86 -8.10
C LEU A 557 15.39 8.55 -8.30
N ASP A 558 15.36 9.78 -8.82
CA ASP A 558 16.56 10.61 -8.98
C ASP A 558 16.93 11.30 -7.65
N LEU A 559 17.80 10.66 -6.86
CA LEU A 559 18.20 11.15 -5.53
C LEU A 559 18.80 12.56 -5.58
N ALA A 560 19.51 12.92 -6.66
CA ALA A 560 20.07 14.26 -6.81
C ALA A 560 18.98 15.33 -6.96
N LYS A 561 17.89 15.02 -7.67
CA LYS A 561 16.71 15.89 -7.73
C LYS A 561 16.02 15.99 -6.38
N VAL A 562 15.85 14.87 -5.66
CA VAL A 562 15.25 14.87 -4.32
C VAL A 562 16.05 15.78 -3.38
N LEU A 563 17.39 15.67 -3.38
CA LEU A 563 18.27 16.52 -2.58
C LEU A 563 18.20 18.00 -2.99
N ALA A 564 18.20 18.30 -4.29
CA ALA A 564 18.02 19.68 -4.77
C ALA A 564 16.65 20.25 -4.34
N GLN A 565 15.63 19.40 -4.30
CA GLN A 565 14.27 19.79 -3.93
C GLN A 565 14.11 20.03 -2.43
N CYS A 566 14.84 19.31 -1.57
CA CYS A 566 14.89 19.56 -0.12
C CYS A 566 15.22 21.02 0.21
N HIS A 567 15.98 21.70 -0.66
CA HIS A 567 16.31 23.11 -0.47
C HIS A 567 15.24 24.09 -1.00
N SER A 568 14.35 23.64 -1.88
CA SER A 568 13.44 24.51 -2.66
C SER A 568 11.98 24.51 -2.17
N ASP A 569 11.62 23.71 -1.17
CA ASP A 569 10.23 23.49 -0.71
C ASP A 569 9.27 22.96 -1.82
N GLN A 570 9.79 22.48 -2.96
CA GLN A 570 8.97 22.20 -4.16
C GLN A 570 8.35 20.79 -4.24
N ILE A 571 8.79 19.80 -3.46
CA ILE A 571 8.28 18.40 -3.52
C ILE A 571 8.07 17.79 -2.12
N SER A 572 7.02 16.95 -1.99
CA SER A 572 6.78 16.13 -0.81
C SER A 572 7.81 15.00 -0.69
N LEU A 573 8.60 14.98 0.39
CA LEU A 573 9.61 13.95 0.67
C LEU A 573 9.03 12.52 0.79
N SER A 574 7.70 12.38 0.91
CA SER A 574 6.98 11.10 0.96
C SER A 574 7.18 10.19 -0.25
N SER A 575 7.83 10.69 -1.32
CA SER A 575 8.14 9.96 -2.56
C SER A 575 9.42 9.13 -2.53
N LEU A 576 10.20 9.12 -1.44
CA LEU A 576 11.32 8.18 -1.28
C LEU A 576 10.79 6.75 -1.13
N LEU A 577 10.62 6.09 -2.27
CA LEU A 577 10.12 4.72 -2.34
C LEU A 577 11.29 3.74 -2.30
N PHE A 578 11.34 2.91 -1.27
CA PHE A 578 12.24 1.76 -1.22
C PHE A 578 11.59 0.58 -1.94
N GLN A 579 12.42 -0.27 -2.55
CA GLN A 579 11.95 -1.52 -3.15
C GLN A 579 11.34 -2.41 -2.06
N LYS A 580 10.03 -2.65 -2.15
CA LYS A 580 9.33 -3.58 -1.26
C LYS A 580 9.90 -4.98 -1.46
N ASP A 581 10.10 -5.71 -0.36
CA ASP A 581 10.60 -7.10 -0.35
C ASP A 581 12.07 -7.30 -0.78
N ARG A 582 12.93 -6.28 -0.61
CA ARG A 582 14.38 -6.38 -0.83
C ARG A 582 15.16 -6.12 0.47
N PHE A 583 16.26 -6.85 0.63
CA PHE A 583 17.17 -6.80 1.77
C PHE A 583 18.59 -6.55 1.26
N ALA A 584 19.39 -5.89 2.08
CA ALA A 584 20.80 -5.66 1.91
C ALA A 584 21.56 -6.12 3.16
N ALA A 585 22.70 -6.75 2.94
CA ALA A 585 23.66 -7.07 4.00
C ALA A 585 25.02 -6.51 3.59
N VAL A 586 25.64 -5.73 4.48
CA VAL A 586 26.94 -5.11 4.25
C VAL A 586 27.93 -5.74 5.21
N VAL A 587 29.01 -6.29 4.66
CA VAL A 587 30.14 -6.85 5.43
C VAL A 587 31.35 -5.95 5.19
N VAL A 588 31.98 -5.46 6.25
CA VAL A 588 33.17 -4.61 6.18
C VAL A 588 34.42 -5.45 6.48
N ALA A 589 35.41 -5.36 5.60
CA ALA A 589 36.73 -5.92 5.80
C ALA A 589 37.69 -4.87 6.37
N VAL A 590 38.39 -5.28 7.42
CA VAL A 590 39.38 -4.51 8.14
C VAL A 590 40.72 -5.25 8.17
N THR A 591 41.74 -4.60 8.70
CA THR A 591 43.05 -5.22 8.94
C THR A 591 43.27 -5.49 10.41
N LYS A 592 44.11 -6.46 10.76
CA LYS A 592 44.52 -6.79 12.13
C LYS A 592 45.00 -5.62 13.01
N LYS A 593 45.30 -4.45 12.41
CA LYS A 593 45.90 -3.29 13.07
C LYS A 593 44.90 -2.17 13.45
N TYR A 594 43.58 -2.40 13.40
CA TYR A 594 42.56 -1.39 13.76
C TYR A 594 42.00 -1.60 15.18
N PRO A 595 41.70 -0.55 15.96
CA PRO A 595 42.01 0.87 15.74
C PRO A 595 43.36 1.20 16.38
N LEU A 596 44.39 1.60 15.62
CA LEU A 596 45.60 2.15 16.22
C LEU A 596 45.54 3.68 16.18
N GLU A 597 45.83 4.27 17.34
CA GLU A 597 46.05 5.68 17.60
C GLU A 597 47.11 6.26 16.67
N SER A 598 46.84 7.46 16.17
CA SER A 598 47.76 8.42 15.58
C SER A 598 49.07 7.86 15.03
N GLU A 599 49.08 7.24 13.84
CA GLU A 599 50.23 7.36 12.94
C GLU A 599 49.89 6.98 11.50
N THR A 600 50.31 7.86 10.60
CA THR A 600 50.11 7.91 9.15
C THR A 600 50.87 6.83 8.38
N GLN A 601 51.02 5.61 8.92
CA GLN A 601 51.72 4.54 8.20
C GLN A 601 50.77 3.83 7.24
N PRO A 602 51.03 3.91 5.92
CA PRO A 602 50.20 3.23 4.95
C PRO A 602 50.35 1.71 5.05
N LEU A 603 49.24 0.97 5.05
CA LEU A 603 49.27 -0.49 5.01
C LEU A 603 49.29 -0.97 3.56
N HIS A 604 50.32 -1.72 3.16
CA HIS A 604 50.42 -2.31 1.82
C HIS A 604 49.65 -3.64 1.76
N VAL A 605 48.68 -3.72 0.85
CA VAL A 605 47.73 -4.82 0.74
C VAL A 605 47.85 -5.41 -0.67
N ASN A 606 48.41 -6.62 -0.80
CA ASN A 606 48.48 -7.37 -2.07
C ASN A 606 47.15 -8.08 -2.33
N LEU A 607 46.46 -7.70 -3.41
CA LEU A 607 45.24 -8.37 -3.86
C LEU A 607 45.62 -9.57 -4.75
N THR A 608 45.23 -10.78 -4.35
CA THR A 608 45.43 -11.99 -5.17
C THR A 608 44.08 -12.58 -5.56
N THR A 609 43.61 -12.32 -6.78
CA THR A 609 42.41 -13.00 -7.32
C THR A 609 42.73 -13.70 -8.65
N PRO A 610 42.44 -15.01 -8.80
CA PRO A 610 42.55 -15.72 -10.07
C PRO A 610 41.29 -15.50 -10.92
N THR A 611 41.37 -14.68 -11.98
CA THR A 611 40.29 -14.52 -12.95
C THR A 611 40.12 -15.78 -13.80
N GLN A 612 38.92 -16.40 -13.79
CA GLN A 612 38.52 -17.36 -14.82
C GLN A 612 37.20 -16.97 -15.49
N LYS A 613 37.26 -17.04 -16.83
CA LYS A 613 36.20 -17.04 -17.86
C LYS A 613 35.62 -15.70 -18.34
N GLY A 614 36.24 -15.22 -19.42
CA GLY A 614 35.51 -15.00 -20.66
C GLY A 614 35.16 -13.56 -21.01
N MET A 615 36.14 -12.73 -21.37
CA MET A 615 35.91 -11.59 -22.26
C MET A 615 37.00 -11.51 -23.33
N SER A 616 36.53 -11.40 -24.57
CA SER A 616 37.31 -11.19 -25.78
C SER A 616 38.00 -9.83 -25.79
N SER A 617 39.22 -9.85 -26.31
CA SER A 617 40.17 -8.76 -26.54
C SER A 617 39.62 -7.42 -27.03
N GLY A 618 40.05 -6.33 -26.38
CA GLY A 618 40.12 -5.00 -26.98
C GLY A 618 39.98 -3.86 -25.98
N LEU A 619 41.11 -3.19 -25.68
CA LEU A 619 41.29 -1.94 -24.92
C LEU A 619 41.61 -2.08 -23.42
N THR A 620 42.57 -1.24 -23.05
CA THR A 620 43.39 -1.14 -21.83
C THR A 620 42.59 -0.89 -20.55
N GLY A 621 43.13 -1.41 -19.44
CA GLY A 621 42.52 -1.49 -18.10
C GLY A 621 41.78 -0.26 -17.60
N TYR A 622 40.56 -0.50 -17.14
CA TYR A 622 39.76 0.38 -16.30
C TYR A 622 39.30 -0.45 -15.10
N PHE A 623 39.88 -0.20 -13.93
CA PHE A 623 39.37 -0.74 -12.66
C PHE A 623 38.30 0.25 -12.16
N ASP A 624 37.09 0.12 -12.72
CA ASP A 624 35.92 0.93 -12.37
C ASP A 624 35.55 0.77 -10.89
N ILE A 625 35.10 1.83 -10.23
CA ILE A 625 34.48 1.70 -8.90
C ILE A 625 33.20 0.86 -9.07
N ALA A 626 33.11 -0.26 -8.34
CA ALA A 626 32.23 -1.43 -8.56
C ALA A 626 32.71 -2.39 -9.69
N ILE A 627 33.68 -3.26 -9.36
CA ILE A 627 34.14 -4.34 -10.25
C ILE A 627 33.57 -5.65 -9.73
N ASP A 628 32.79 -6.30 -10.59
CA ASP A 628 32.08 -7.57 -10.38
C ASP A 628 30.69 -7.45 -9.74
N SER A 629 29.86 -6.55 -10.30
CA SER A 629 28.43 -6.52 -10.02
C SER A 629 27.66 -7.49 -10.91
N SER A 630 27.13 -8.56 -10.31
CA SER A 630 25.77 -8.95 -10.70
C SER A 630 24.80 -7.88 -10.17
N GLU A 631 23.57 -7.75 -10.71
CA GLU A 631 22.56 -6.77 -10.22
C GLU A 631 22.34 -6.79 -8.69
N ASP A 632 22.83 -7.83 -8.01
CA ASP A 632 22.56 -8.13 -6.61
C ASP A 632 23.81 -8.20 -5.70
N THR A 633 25.01 -7.80 -6.16
CA THR A 633 26.22 -7.73 -5.29
C THR A 633 27.10 -6.55 -5.67
N ILE A 634 27.51 -5.75 -4.69
CA ILE A 634 28.26 -4.48 -4.88
C ILE A 634 29.47 -4.47 -3.94
N ILE A 635 30.66 -4.19 -4.48
CA ILE A 635 31.90 -4.06 -3.71
C ILE A 635 32.27 -2.57 -3.62
N TYR A 636 32.39 -2.06 -2.40
CA TYR A 636 32.81 -0.69 -2.08
C TYR A 636 34.26 -0.70 -1.57
N HIS A 637 35.10 0.19 -2.09
CA HIS A 637 36.48 0.33 -1.62
C HIS A 637 36.60 1.47 -0.61
N SER A 638 37.26 1.23 0.52
CA SER A 638 37.60 2.31 1.46
C SER A 638 38.84 3.06 0.98
N HIS A 639 39.02 4.28 1.47
CA HIS A 639 39.96 5.29 0.99
C HIS A 639 41.37 4.78 0.58
N THR A 640 41.83 5.27 -0.57
CA THR A 640 43.21 5.28 -1.13
C THR A 640 43.71 4.03 -1.90
N PHE A 641 43.64 4.12 -3.23
CA PHE A 641 44.47 3.38 -4.19
C PHE A 641 45.66 4.26 -4.59
N HIS A 642 46.89 3.90 -4.22
CA HIS A 642 48.06 4.51 -4.85
C HIS A 642 48.54 3.58 -5.96
N PRO A 643 48.50 3.96 -7.25
CA PRO A 643 49.17 3.17 -8.27
C PRO A 643 50.67 3.18 -7.94
N SER A 644 51.22 2.02 -7.60
CA SER A 644 52.68 1.83 -7.50
C SER A 644 53.21 1.27 -8.83
N VAL A 645 54.47 1.60 -9.12
CA VAL A 645 55.13 1.61 -10.44
C VAL A 645 55.37 0.21 -11.06
N GLN A 646 54.75 -0.85 -10.55
CA GLN A 646 54.90 -2.21 -11.09
C GLN A 646 53.55 -2.77 -11.62
N PRO A 647 53.39 -2.92 -12.95
CA PRO A 647 52.16 -3.41 -13.59
C PRO A 647 51.72 -4.82 -13.20
N SER A 648 52.53 -5.57 -12.45
CA SER A 648 52.31 -6.99 -12.16
C SER A 648 51.65 -7.29 -10.81
N GLN A 649 51.54 -6.31 -9.89
CA GLN A 649 50.84 -6.47 -8.60
C GLN A 649 50.16 -5.15 -8.17
N PRO A 650 48.83 -5.05 -8.15
CA PRO A 650 48.14 -3.91 -7.56
C PRO A 650 48.26 -3.96 -6.03
N VAL A 651 48.89 -2.94 -5.46
CA VAL A 651 49.03 -2.77 -4.01
C VAL A 651 48.02 -1.72 -3.54
N VAL A 652 47.06 -2.09 -2.69
CA VAL A 652 46.15 -1.13 -2.04
C VAL A 652 46.85 -0.53 -0.82
N GLN A 653 46.65 0.77 -0.59
CA GLN A 653 47.32 1.50 0.47
C GLN A 653 46.30 2.15 1.39
N ALA A 654 45.86 1.44 2.44
CA ALA A 654 44.82 1.94 3.34
C ALA A 654 45.41 2.92 4.38
N ARG A 655 44.80 4.10 4.53
CA ARG A 655 45.01 5.02 5.65
C ARG A 655 43.94 4.75 6.70
N GLY A 656 44.33 4.08 7.78
CA GLY A 656 43.37 3.53 8.74
C GLY A 656 42.94 2.13 8.35
N GLY A 657 42.62 1.30 9.34
CA GLY A 657 42.49 -0.14 9.15
C GLY A 657 41.15 -0.68 8.62
N ARG A 658 40.23 0.13 8.07
CA ARG A 658 39.18 -0.38 7.15
C ARG A 658 39.75 -0.44 5.74
N VAL A 659 39.35 -1.44 4.95
CA VAL A 659 39.93 -1.66 3.60
C VAL A 659 38.87 -1.66 2.52
N LEU A 660 37.76 -2.37 2.71
CA LEU A 660 36.65 -2.45 1.76
C LEU A 660 35.40 -2.95 2.45
N SER A 661 34.27 -2.88 1.77
CA SER A 661 33.03 -3.51 2.18
C SER A 661 32.29 -4.11 1.00
N VAL A 662 31.47 -5.12 1.27
CA VAL A 662 30.67 -5.82 0.26
C VAL A 662 29.21 -5.78 0.68
N CYS A 663 28.36 -5.26 -0.19
CA CYS A 663 26.92 -5.26 -0.05
C CYS A 663 26.31 -6.35 -0.94
N GLY A 664 25.64 -7.31 -0.33
CA GLY A 664 24.78 -8.25 -1.04
C GLY A 664 23.33 -7.82 -0.94
N ILE A 665 22.59 -7.87 -2.05
CA ILE A 665 21.18 -7.54 -2.13
C ILE A 665 20.40 -8.83 -2.36
N GLY A 666 19.23 -9.01 -1.76
CA GLY A 666 18.44 -10.23 -1.88
C GLY A 666 16.94 -9.98 -1.70
N ASN A 667 16.13 -10.95 -2.09
CA ASN A 667 14.69 -10.96 -1.79
C ASN A 667 14.38 -11.43 -0.34
N ASN A 668 15.41 -11.89 0.37
CA ASN A 668 15.40 -12.16 1.79
C ASN A 668 16.81 -11.92 2.35
N LEU A 669 16.93 -11.83 3.67
CA LEU A 669 18.20 -11.53 4.32
C LEU A 669 19.24 -12.63 4.15
N ASP A 670 18.85 -13.91 4.13
CA ASP A 670 19.77 -15.03 3.96
C ASP A 670 20.48 -14.93 2.60
N VAL A 671 19.74 -14.64 1.54
CA VAL A 671 20.25 -14.44 0.19
C VAL A 671 21.16 -13.19 0.14
N ALA A 672 20.75 -12.09 0.77
CA ALA A 672 21.56 -10.87 0.84
C ALA A 672 22.90 -11.12 1.56
N ALA A 673 22.87 -11.79 2.72
CA ALA A 673 24.06 -12.15 3.49
C ALA A 673 24.96 -13.12 2.73
N GLN A 674 24.39 -14.17 2.13
CA GLN A 674 25.15 -15.14 1.33
C GLN A 674 25.87 -14.45 0.16
N ARG A 675 25.21 -13.50 -0.51
CA ARG A 675 25.81 -12.70 -1.59
C ARG A 675 26.93 -11.81 -1.08
N ALA A 676 26.73 -11.13 0.04
CA ALA A 676 27.76 -10.31 0.67
C ALA A 676 29.00 -11.14 1.04
N TYR A 677 28.80 -12.32 1.64
CA TYR A 677 29.88 -13.24 1.98
C TYR A 677 30.57 -13.84 0.76
N SER A 678 29.81 -14.20 -0.29
CA SER A 678 30.39 -14.71 -1.53
C SER A 678 31.27 -13.65 -2.21
N GLY A 679 30.83 -12.39 -2.24
CA GLY A 679 31.66 -11.27 -2.72
C GLY A 679 32.87 -11.01 -1.83
N MET A 680 32.73 -11.19 -0.51
CA MET A 680 33.86 -11.08 0.43
C MET A 680 34.89 -12.20 0.23
N GLU A 681 34.47 -13.42 -0.08
CA GLU A 681 35.38 -14.53 -0.40
C GLU A 681 36.16 -14.34 -1.70
N ALA A 682 35.58 -13.60 -2.65
CA ALA A 682 36.21 -13.24 -3.92
C ALA A 682 37.32 -12.18 -3.75
N VAL A 683 37.37 -11.48 -2.61
CA VAL A 683 38.42 -10.49 -2.31
C VAL A 683 39.28 -10.97 -1.14
N LYS A 684 40.58 -11.18 -1.36
CA LYS A 684 41.50 -11.60 -0.29
C LYS A 684 42.77 -10.77 -0.28
N PHE A 685 43.18 -10.40 0.93
CA PHE A 685 44.46 -9.74 1.17
C PHE A 685 45.08 -10.10 2.53
N GLU A 686 46.39 -9.86 2.67
CA GLU A 686 47.14 -10.20 3.87
C GLU A 686 46.62 -9.43 5.11
N GLY A 687 46.30 -10.16 6.18
CA GLY A 687 45.82 -9.57 7.42
C GLY A 687 44.36 -9.10 7.40
N MET A 688 43.59 -9.46 6.37
CA MET A 688 42.15 -9.24 6.27
C MET A 688 41.38 -9.92 7.41
N GLU A 689 40.49 -9.17 8.04
CA GLU A 689 39.54 -9.63 9.04
C GLU A 689 38.15 -9.07 8.70
N TYR A 690 37.11 -9.88 8.86
CA TYR A 690 35.71 -9.45 8.73
C TYR A 690 34.83 -10.36 9.60
N ARG A 691 33.61 -9.92 9.90
CA ARG A 691 32.65 -10.67 10.70
C ARG A 691 31.89 -11.67 9.85
N THR A 692 31.76 -12.90 10.33
CA THR A 692 31.04 -14.01 9.65
C THR A 692 29.61 -14.23 10.16
N ASP A 693 29.14 -13.38 11.06
CA ASP A 693 27.82 -13.48 11.69
C ASP A 693 26.81 -12.40 11.23
N ILE A 694 27.21 -11.50 10.33
CA ILE A 694 26.35 -10.45 9.76
C ILE A 694 25.28 -11.09 8.89
N GLY A 695 24.02 -10.90 9.25
CA GLY A 695 22.87 -11.54 8.57
C GLY A 695 22.58 -12.97 9.02
N CYS A 696 23.50 -13.64 9.71
CA CYS A 696 23.30 -15.00 10.25
C CYS A 696 22.45 -15.04 11.53
N VAL A 697 22.25 -13.89 12.20
CA VAL A 697 21.74 -13.81 13.60
C VAL A 697 20.22 -13.61 13.72
N LEU A 698 19.44 -13.66 12.63
CA LEU A 698 17.99 -13.39 12.69
C LEU A 698 17.07 -14.61 12.90
N LEU A 699 17.63 -15.83 12.99
CA LEU A 699 16.85 -17.06 13.28
C LEU A 699 16.52 -17.28 14.77
N ALA A 700 16.96 -16.40 15.68
CA ALA A 700 16.74 -16.53 17.12
C ALA A 700 16.08 -15.30 17.80
N LEU A 701 15.51 -14.38 17.03
CA LEU A 701 14.83 -13.19 17.56
C LEU A 701 13.36 -13.49 17.87
N ASP A 702 13.14 -14.23 18.95
CA ASP A 702 11.83 -14.32 19.62
C ASP A 702 11.62 -13.01 20.41
N LEU A 703 11.10 -11.97 19.74
CA LEU A 703 10.78 -10.67 20.35
C LEU A 703 9.36 -10.63 20.95
N THR A 704 8.84 -11.77 21.42
CA THR A 704 7.56 -11.86 22.15
C THR A 704 7.50 -10.98 23.41
N GLN A 705 8.64 -10.44 23.89
CA GLN A 705 8.69 -9.48 24.99
C GLN A 705 8.59 -7.99 24.59
N THR A 706 8.37 -7.64 23.31
CA THR A 706 8.13 -6.24 22.89
C THR A 706 6.67 -5.77 23.02
N ALA A 707 5.75 -6.64 23.48
CA ALA A 707 4.37 -6.26 23.74
C ALA A 707 4.23 -5.18 24.83
N ALA A 708 5.15 -5.11 25.80
CA ALA A 708 5.15 -4.09 26.86
C ALA A 708 5.69 -2.72 26.38
N LEU A 709 6.48 -2.68 25.30
CA LEU A 709 7.10 -1.47 24.77
C LEU A 709 6.17 -0.70 23.82
N ALA A 710 5.28 -1.40 23.13
CA ALA A 710 4.22 -0.79 22.34
C ALA A 710 3.17 -0.05 23.21
N ASP A 711 3.01 -0.47 24.47
CA ASP A 711 2.02 0.09 25.40
C ASP A 711 2.48 1.41 26.06
N ALA A 712 3.80 1.66 26.15
CA ALA A 712 4.34 2.81 26.89
C ALA A 712 4.55 4.10 26.06
N CYS A 713 4.46 4.04 24.72
CA CYS A 713 4.74 5.18 23.82
C CYS A 713 3.52 5.64 22.97
N GLU A 714 2.32 5.24 23.41
CA GLU A 714 0.98 5.55 22.92
C GLU A 714 0.78 6.74 21.94
N ARG A 715 0.14 6.41 20.79
CA ARG A 715 -0.88 7.16 19.99
C ARG A 715 -0.48 7.73 18.62
N ARG A 716 -0.56 6.90 17.55
CA ARG A 716 -1.17 7.20 16.21
C ARG A 716 -1.17 5.94 15.29
N PRO A 717 -2.01 5.89 14.22
CA PRO A 717 -2.70 4.68 13.77
C PRO A 717 -1.83 3.70 12.96
N TYR A 718 -1.98 2.42 13.29
CA TYR A 718 -1.45 1.25 12.61
C TYR A 718 -1.93 1.17 11.16
N GLN A 719 -1.02 1.16 10.17
CA GLN A 719 -1.31 0.63 8.83
C GLN A 719 -0.95 -0.87 8.82
N CYS A 720 -1.97 -1.69 8.59
CA CYS A 720 -1.88 -3.15 8.61
C CYS A 720 -1.07 -3.66 7.39
N PRO A 721 -0.15 -4.63 7.55
CA PRO A 721 0.40 -5.38 6.42
C PRO A 721 -0.73 -6.06 5.63
N ALA A 722 -0.60 -6.21 4.32
CA ALA A 722 -1.66 -6.80 3.51
C ALA A 722 -1.91 -8.28 3.88
N HIS A 723 -2.98 -8.57 4.65
CA HIS A 723 -3.31 -9.92 5.12
C HIS A 723 -4.52 -10.51 4.37
N PRO A 724 -4.56 -11.83 4.15
CA PRO A 724 -5.80 -12.52 3.79
C PRO A 724 -6.81 -12.48 4.94
N VAL A 725 -8.08 -12.27 4.61
CA VAL A 725 -9.20 -12.23 5.57
C VAL A 725 -10.10 -13.43 5.33
N LEU A 726 -10.61 -14.06 6.39
CA LEU A 726 -11.62 -15.12 6.31
C LEU A 726 -12.96 -14.61 6.85
N VAL A 727 -14.01 -14.64 6.04
CA VAL A 727 -15.39 -14.34 6.45
C VAL A 727 -16.16 -15.65 6.64
N ILE A 728 -16.76 -15.82 7.82
CA ILE A 728 -17.53 -17.02 8.17
C ILE A 728 -19.03 -16.71 8.05
N GLY A 729 -19.73 -17.52 7.25
CA GLY A 729 -21.18 -17.52 7.03
C GLY A 729 -21.56 -17.60 5.55
N LYS A 730 -22.87 -17.51 5.27
CA LYS A 730 -23.46 -17.77 3.94
C LYS A 730 -24.61 -16.84 3.53
N GLY A 731 -24.93 -15.83 4.34
CA GLY A 731 -26.01 -14.88 4.09
C GLY A 731 -25.57 -13.66 3.28
N ALA A 732 -26.50 -12.72 3.10
CA ALA A 732 -26.20 -11.44 2.44
C ALA A 732 -25.29 -10.55 3.28
N ARG A 733 -25.31 -10.70 4.60
CA ARG A 733 -24.39 -10.01 5.52
C ARG A 733 -22.95 -10.35 5.20
N GLU A 734 -22.63 -11.64 5.09
CA GLU A 734 -21.26 -12.07 4.78
C GLU A 734 -20.84 -11.69 3.38
N HIS A 735 -21.77 -11.71 2.42
CA HIS A 735 -21.49 -11.18 1.09
C HIS A 735 -21.18 -9.68 1.12
N ALA A 736 -21.93 -8.87 1.87
CA ALA A 736 -21.65 -7.44 2.01
C ALA A 736 -20.33 -7.15 2.74
N LEU A 737 -20.01 -7.92 3.78
CA LEU A 737 -18.71 -7.84 4.44
C LEU A 737 -17.56 -8.21 3.49
N ALA A 738 -17.68 -9.33 2.77
CA ALA A 738 -16.67 -9.75 1.80
C ALA A 738 -16.50 -8.71 0.67
N TRP A 739 -17.61 -8.15 0.18
CA TRP A 739 -17.63 -7.07 -0.81
C TRP A 739 -16.89 -5.82 -0.31
N GLN A 740 -17.15 -5.36 0.91
CA GLN A 740 -16.48 -4.17 1.44
C GLN A 740 -15.02 -4.43 1.81
N LEU A 741 -14.71 -5.58 2.40
CA LEU A 741 -13.35 -5.99 2.75
C LEU A 741 -12.46 -6.15 1.51
N SER A 742 -13.01 -6.62 0.38
CA SER A 742 -12.27 -6.72 -0.89
C SER A 742 -11.81 -5.37 -1.46
N ARG A 743 -12.37 -4.26 -0.96
CA ARG A 743 -12.02 -2.88 -1.33
C ARG A 743 -11.04 -2.23 -0.35
N ALA A 744 -10.78 -2.86 0.80
CA ALA A 744 -9.84 -2.32 1.78
C ALA A 744 -8.40 -2.50 1.30
N ARG A 745 -7.59 -1.44 1.42
CA ARG A 745 -6.20 -1.44 0.92
C ARG A 745 -5.29 -2.40 1.69
N SER A 746 -5.61 -2.69 2.95
CA SER A 746 -4.90 -3.66 3.79
C SER A 746 -5.29 -5.13 3.55
N VAL A 747 -6.22 -5.41 2.64
CA VAL A 747 -6.67 -6.78 2.38
C VAL A 747 -6.01 -7.32 1.12
N LYS A 748 -5.31 -8.46 1.25
CA LYS A 748 -4.68 -9.14 0.12
C LYS A 748 -5.69 -10.00 -0.66
N HIS A 749 -6.56 -10.68 0.08
CA HIS A 749 -7.55 -11.62 -0.45
C HIS A 749 -8.63 -11.87 0.59
N VAL A 750 -9.87 -12.14 0.17
CA VAL A 750 -10.98 -12.50 1.05
C VAL A 750 -11.38 -13.95 0.78
N PHE A 751 -11.26 -14.79 1.79
CA PHE A 751 -11.82 -16.13 1.81
C PHE A 751 -13.20 -16.10 2.45
N VAL A 752 -14.14 -16.90 1.94
CA VAL A 752 -15.48 -17.04 2.53
C VAL A 752 -15.80 -18.51 2.78
N PHE A 753 -16.31 -18.81 3.97
CA PHE A 753 -16.69 -20.17 4.37
C PHE A 753 -18.06 -20.20 5.06
N PRO A 754 -19.03 -21.04 4.63
CA PRO A 754 -19.05 -21.78 3.37
C PRO A 754 -19.40 -20.90 2.16
N GLY A 755 -19.87 -19.66 2.39
CA GLY A 755 -20.28 -18.72 1.35
C GLY A 755 -21.59 -19.09 0.66
N ASN A 756 -21.94 -18.33 -0.37
CA ASN A 756 -23.09 -18.53 -1.25
C ASN A 756 -22.71 -18.28 -2.72
N ALA A 757 -23.66 -18.40 -3.65
CA ALA A 757 -23.36 -18.23 -5.08
C ALA A 757 -22.66 -16.91 -5.40
N GLY A 758 -23.06 -15.82 -4.76
CA GLY A 758 -22.49 -14.49 -5.00
C GLY A 758 -21.04 -14.40 -4.54
N THR A 759 -20.70 -14.93 -3.36
CA THR A 759 -19.32 -14.90 -2.84
C THR A 759 -18.34 -15.75 -3.64
N HIS A 760 -18.84 -16.73 -4.40
CA HIS A 760 -18.04 -17.57 -5.31
C HIS A 760 -17.92 -16.95 -6.72
N GLU A 761 -18.74 -15.96 -7.05
CA GLU A 761 -18.80 -15.30 -8.37
C GLU A 761 -18.12 -13.94 -8.43
N VAL A 762 -17.70 -13.37 -7.30
CA VAL A 762 -16.98 -12.08 -7.28
C VAL A 762 -15.54 -12.26 -7.80
N ALA A 763 -15.41 -12.47 -9.11
CA ALA A 763 -14.17 -12.17 -9.82
C ALA A 763 -14.07 -10.64 -9.91
N ALA A 764 -13.18 -10.03 -9.10
CA ALA A 764 -12.60 -8.69 -9.22
C ALA A 764 -13.48 -7.58 -9.87
N SER A 765 -14.79 -7.57 -9.61
CA SER A 765 -15.74 -6.70 -10.31
C SER A 765 -15.99 -5.44 -9.49
N ASN A 766 -14.91 -4.76 -9.08
CA ASN A 766 -14.80 -3.43 -8.42
C ASN A 766 -14.05 -3.42 -7.07
N GLY A 767 -13.23 -4.42 -6.75
CA GLY A 767 -12.36 -4.47 -5.55
C GLY A 767 -10.89 -4.75 -5.88
N THR A 768 -9.97 -4.28 -5.05
CA THR A 768 -8.52 -4.47 -5.22
C THR A 768 -8.05 -5.88 -4.87
N ALA A 769 -8.80 -6.61 -4.03
CA ALA A 769 -8.50 -7.96 -3.59
C ALA A 769 -9.47 -9.01 -4.14
N GLY A 770 -8.98 -10.23 -4.40
CA GLY A 770 -9.82 -11.34 -4.85
C GLY A 770 -10.73 -11.90 -3.74
N ILE A 771 -11.85 -12.52 -4.13
CA ILE A 771 -12.72 -13.27 -3.22
C ILE A 771 -12.77 -14.73 -3.67
N SER A 772 -12.62 -15.69 -2.74
CA SER A 772 -12.75 -17.12 -3.07
C SER A 772 -13.35 -17.95 -1.94
N ALA A 773 -13.82 -19.16 -2.29
CA ALA A 773 -14.17 -20.17 -1.32
C ALA A 773 -12.98 -20.51 -0.40
N PHE A 774 -13.26 -20.80 0.86
CA PHE A 774 -12.33 -21.48 1.74
C PHE A 774 -12.57 -23.00 1.68
N GLU A 775 -11.64 -23.74 1.07
CA GLU A 775 -11.81 -25.18 0.85
C GLU A 775 -11.07 -26.03 1.90
N GLY A 776 -11.57 -27.25 2.12
CA GLY A 776 -10.88 -28.28 2.90
C GLY A 776 -11.09 -28.23 4.42
N ALA A 777 -12.08 -27.49 4.91
CA ALA A 777 -12.48 -27.47 6.32
C ALA A 777 -13.93 -27.96 6.50
N SER A 778 -14.19 -28.72 7.56
CA SER A 778 -15.55 -29.08 7.98
C SER A 778 -16.12 -28.00 8.89
N SER A 779 -17.39 -27.64 8.70
CA SER A 779 -18.08 -26.66 9.55
C SER A 779 -18.37 -27.17 10.97
N SER A 780 -18.24 -28.46 11.22
CA SER A 780 -18.57 -29.07 12.52
C SER A 780 -17.47 -28.94 13.58
N GLU A 781 -16.26 -28.53 13.20
CA GLU A 781 -15.10 -28.52 14.11
C GLU A 781 -14.28 -27.23 13.94
N TYR A 782 -14.54 -26.23 14.80
CA TYR A 782 -13.82 -24.94 14.78
C TYR A 782 -12.30 -25.08 14.86
N HIS A 783 -11.82 -26.15 15.50
CA HIS A 783 -10.38 -26.44 15.61
C HIS A 783 -9.71 -26.66 14.24
N ASP A 784 -10.34 -27.45 13.36
CA ASP A 784 -9.83 -27.72 12.03
C ASP A 784 -9.86 -26.46 11.16
N LEU A 785 -10.94 -25.68 11.28
CA LEU A 785 -11.07 -24.39 10.58
C LEU A 785 -9.98 -23.41 11.03
N ALA A 786 -9.73 -23.31 12.34
CA ALA A 786 -8.71 -22.44 12.91
C ALA A 786 -7.28 -22.85 12.52
N LYS A 787 -6.99 -24.16 12.57
CA LYS A 787 -5.70 -24.71 12.12
C LYS A 787 -5.45 -24.42 10.64
N ARG A 788 -6.45 -24.67 9.80
CA ARG A 788 -6.34 -24.40 8.35
C ARG A 788 -6.16 -22.90 8.06
N ALA A 789 -6.87 -22.04 8.78
CA ALA A 789 -6.72 -20.59 8.66
C ALA A 789 -5.29 -20.14 9.01
N LYS A 790 -4.70 -20.71 10.07
CA LYS A 790 -3.30 -20.50 10.42
C LYS A 790 -2.35 -20.99 9.32
N ASP A 791 -2.57 -22.18 8.78
CA ASP A 791 -1.71 -22.77 7.74
C ASP A 791 -1.69 -21.95 6.44
N ILE A 792 -2.81 -21.31 6.08
CA ILE A 792 -2.92 -20.42 4.90
C ILE A 792 -2.45 -18.99 5.21
N GLY A 793 -2.21 -18.66 6.49
CA GLY A 793 -1.77 -17.33 6.91
C GLY A 793 -2.88 -16.28 6.90
N ILE A 794 -4.12 -16.67 7.25
CA ILE A 794 -5.21 -15.72 7.51
C ILE A 794 -4.81 -14.80 8.66
N GLY A 795 -4.85 -13.48 8.43
CA GLY A 795 -4.52 -12.48 9.46
C GLY A 795 -5.72 -11.97 10.25
N LEU A 796 -6.93 -12.12 9.70
CA LEU A 796 -8.17 -11.69 10.34
C LEU A 796 -9.32 -12.64 9.97
N VAL A 797 -10.10 -13.05 10.95
CA VAL A 797 -11.34 -13.80 10.78
C VAL A 797 -12.51 -12.92 11.19
N VAL A 798 -13.58 -12.89 10.40
CA VAL A 798 -14.80 -12.11 10.67
C VAL A 798 -15.97 -13.09 10.73
N VAL A 799 -16.62 -13.18 11.88
CA VAL A 799 -17.70 -14.15 12.11
C VAL A 799 -19.05 -13.49 11.92
N GLY A 800 -19.88 -14.09 11.07
CA GLY A 800 -21.25 -13.65 10.83
C GLY A 800 -22.30 -14.38 11.68
N PRO A 801 -22.40 -15.73 11.60
CA PRO A 801 -23.45 -16.50 12.27
C PRO A 801 -23.47 -16.34 13.79
N ASP A 802 -24.66 -16.16 14.34
CA ASP A 802 -24.95 -16.05 15.77
C ASP A 802 -24.59 -17.32 16.53
N ASP A 803 -24.98 -18.50 16.01
CA ASP A 803 -24.64 -19.79 16.62
C ASP A 803 -23.11 -19.96 16.77
N ASP A 804 -22.32 -19.55 15.77
CA ASP A 804 -20.86 -19.68 15.81
C ASP A 804 -20.25 -18.81 16.91
N VAL A 805 -20.73 -17.57 17.04
CA VAL A 805 -20.28 -16.62 18.06
C VAL A 805 -20.63 -17.12 19.47
N VAL A 806 -21.89 -17.50 19.70
CA VAL A 806 -22.36 -17.99 21.01
C VAL A 806 -21.68 -19.29 21.41
N ASN A 807 -21.35 -20.16 20.45
CA ASN A 807 -20.62 -21.41 20.71
C ASN A 807 -19.11 -21.21 20.90
N GLY A 808 -18.59 -19.98 20.86
CA GLY A 808 -17.21 -19.67 21.20
C GLY A 808 -16.19 -19.91 20.09
N ILE A 809 -16.57 -19.69 18.83
CA ILE A 809 -15.64 -19.80 17.69
C ILE A 809 -14.39 -18.90 17.84
N GLU A 810 -14.54 -17.72 18.47
CA GLU A 810 -13.45 -16.78 18.78
C GLU A 810 -12.29 -17.48 19.47
N GLU A 811 -12.59 -18.27 20.51
CA GLU A 811 -11.59 -18.91 21.35
C GLU A 811 -10.73 -19.90 20.54
N SER A 812 -11.33 -20.56 19.56
CA SER A 812 -10.65 -21.53 18.70
C SER A 812 -9.57 -20.87 17.83
N PHE A 813 -9.85 -19.69 17.29
CA PHE A 813 -8.90 -18.92 16.48
C PHE A 813 -7.85 -18.21 17.34
N ARG A 814 -8.25 -17.65 18.49
CA ARG A 814 -7.32 -17.03 19.44
C ARG A 814 -6.27 -18.01 19.94
N LYS A 815 -6.65 -19.25 20.28
CA LYS A 815 -5.72 -20.32 20.72
C LYS A 815 -4.62 -20.65 19.70
N VAL A 816 -4.87 -20.48 18.41
CA VAL A 816 -3.89 -20.75 17.36
C VAL A 816 -3.11 -19.51 16.94
N GLY A 817 -3.45 -18.33 17.48
CA GLY A 817 -2.79 -17.05 17.21
C GLY A 817 -3.34 -16.30 15.99
N VAL A 818 -4.59 -16.57 15.58
CA VAL A 818 -5.27 -15.87 14.48
C VAL A 818 -6.29 -14.90 15.08
N SER A 819 -6.22 -13.62 14.71
CA SER A 819 -7.17 -12.60 15.18
C SER A 819 -8.58 -12.90 14.68
N CYS A 820 -9.54 -12.96 15.60
CA CYS A 820 -10.95 -13.24 15.32
C CYS A 820 -11.83 -12.09 15.78
N PHE A 821 -12.47 -11.41 14.83
CA PHE A 821 -13.44 -10.36 15.07
C PHE A 821 -14.80 -10.99 15.43
N ALA A 822 -14.89 -11.37 16.69
CA ALA A 822 -16.09 -11.83 17.38
C ALA A 822 -15.84 -11.66 18.90
N PRO A 823 -16.89 -11.46 19.71
CA PRO A 823 -16.74 -11.45 21.17
C PRO A 823 -16.42 -12.84 21.71
N SER A 824 -15.92 -12.89 22.95
CA SER A 824 -15.79 -14.16 23.67
C SER A 824 -17.16 -14.78 23.91
N ARG A 825 -17.19 -16.09 24.16
CA ARG A 825 -18.41 -16.83 24.50
C ARG A 825 -19.16 -16.21 25.70
N GLU A 826 -18.43 -15.76 26.70
CA GLU A 826 -18.99 -15.13 27.90
C GLU A 826 -19.63 -13.78 27.59
N ALA A 827 -19.02 -12.98 26.72
CA ALA A 827 -19.60 -11.72 26.27
C ALA A 827 -20.79 -11.96 25.31
N ALA A 828 -20.75 -13.04 24.53
CA ALA A 828 -21.82 -13.45 23.61
C ALA A 828 -23.11 -13.93 24.32
N GLU A 829 -23.06 -14.19 25.62
CA GLU A 829 -24.23 -14.50 26.45
C GLU A 829 -25.31 -13.39 26.38
N LEU A 830 -24.93 -12.15 26.07
CA LEU A 830 -25.86 -11.04 25.80
C LEU A 830 -26.85 -11.33 24.65
N GLU A 831 -26.46 -12.09 23.63
CA GLU A 831 -27.38 -12.58 22.58
C GLU A 831 -27.91 -13.97 22.91
N GLY A 832 -27.07 -14.82 23.53
CA GLY A 832 -27.39 -16.21 23.85
C GLY A 832 -28.52 -16.40 24.86
N SER A 833 -28.71 -15.47 25.81
CA SER A 833 -29.84 -15.49 26.76
C SER A 833 -30.47 -14.10 26.91
N LYS A 834 -31.76 -14.02 26.58
CA LYS A 834 -32.60 -12.83 26.79
C LYS A 834 -32.81 -12.56 28.26
N VAL A 835 -32.92 -13.63 29.07
CA VAL A 835 -33.00 -13.50 30.54
C VAL A 835 -31.73 -12.84 31.07
N PHE A 836 -30.56 -13.35 30.70
CA PHE A 836 -29.27 -12.76 31.09
C PHE A 836 -29.16 -11.30 30.65
N ALA A 837 -29.45 -11.00 29.37
CA ALA A 837 -29.36 -9.63 28.86
C ALA A 837 -30.23 -8.64 29.65
N LYS A 838 -31.43 -9.08 30.03
CA LYS A 838 -32.42 -8.29 30.77
C LYS A 838 -32.02 -8.07 32.23
N GLU A 839 -31.53 -9.12 32.89
CA GLU A 839 -30.96 -9.02 34.23
C GLU A 839 -29.70 -8.14 34.26
N PHE A 840 -28.83 -8.29 33.27
CA PHE A 840 -27.64 -7.46 33.08
C PHE A 840 -28.02 -5.97 32.96
N MET A 841 -29.01 -5.65 32.11
CA MET A 841 -29.47 -4.28 31.96
C MET A 841 -30.05 -3.72 33.27
N ASN A 842 -30.88 -4.47 33.99
CA ASN A 842 -31.41 -4.05 35.28
C ASN A 842 -30.29 -3.83 36.32
N LYS A 843 -29.34 -4.76 36.41
CA LYS A 843 -28.24 -4.74 37.38
C LYS A 843 -27.37 -3.50 37.23
N PHE A 844 -27.15 -3.04 36.00
CA PHE A 844 -26.29 -1.90 35.70
C PHE A 844 -27.05 -0.61 35.35
N GLY A 845 -28.37 -0.62 35.50
CA GLY A 845 -29.21 0.57 35.26
C GLY A 845 -29.27 1.01 33.79
N ILE A 846 -29.07 0.08 32.85
CA ILE A 846 -29.20 0.34 31.41
C ILE A 846 -30.70 0.38 31.05
N PRO A 847 -31.21 1.48 30.47
CA PRO A 847 -32.64 1.61 30.21
C PRO A 847 -33.17 0.50 29.29
N THR A 848 -34.16 -0.24 29.76
CA THR A 848 -34.89 -1.26 28.98
C THR A 848 -36.36 -1.32 29.41
N ALA A 849 -37.17 -2.11 28.73
CA ALA A 849 -38.55 -2.39 29.11
C ALA A 849 -38.62 -3.03 30.50
N HIS A 850 -39.58 -2.61 31.32
CA HIS A 850 -39.98 -3.38 32.51
C HIS A 850 -40.31 -4.81 32.11
N HIS A 851 -39.80 -5.79 32.86
CA HIS A 851 -39.94 -7.19 32.48
C HIS A 851 -39.92 -8.13 33.69
N GLY A 852 -40.38 -9.36 33.45
CA GLY A 852 -40.18 -10.51 34.32
C GLY A 852 -39.70 -11.72 33.51
N SER A 853 -38.85 -12.54 34.13
CA SER A 853 -38.32 -13.78 33.55
C SER A 853 -38.95 -14.98 34.25
N PHE A 854 -39.40 -15.98 33.49
CA PHE A 854 -40.13 -17.13 34.02
C PHE A 854 -39.69 -18.42 33.35
N ASP A 855 -39.40 -19.44 34.15
CA ASP A 855 -39.09 -20.82 33.75
C ASP A 855 -40.27 -21.79 33.99
N ASN A 856 -41.31 -21.32 34.67
CA ASN A 856 -42.52 -22.08 34.97
C ASN A 856 -43.77 -21.41 34.38
N LEU A 857 -44.56 -22.19 33.63
CA LEU A 857 -45.78 -21.72 32.96
C LEU A 857 -46.80 -21.13 33.93
N GLU A 858 -46.98 -21.71 35.13
CA GLU A 858 -47.96 -21.21 36.10
C GLU A 858 -47.58 -19.82 36.63
N ALA A 859 -46.29 -19.60 36.91
CA ALA A 859 -45.76 -18.33 37.36
C ALA A 859 -45.84 -17.27 36.26
N ALA A 860 -45.45 -17.61 35.02
CA ALA A 860 -45.60 -16.74 33.85
C ALA A 860 -47.08 -16.34 33.65
N SER A 861 -47.99 -17.32 33.74
CA SER A 861 -49.44 -17.09 33.61
C SER A 861 -50.00 -16.20 34.72
N ALA A 862 -49.51 -16.35 35.96
CA ALA A 862 -49.90 -15.50 37.08
C ALA A 862 -49.42 -14.06 36.88
N TYR A 863 -48.20 -13.88 36.35
CA TYR A 863 -47.67 -12.56 36.01
C TYR A 863 -48.49 -11.90 34.90
N VAL A 864 -48.79 -12.60 33.81
CA VAL A 864 -49.69 -12.09 32.75
C VAL A 864 -51.01 -11.61 33.33
N ARG A 865 -51.67 -12.44 34.17
CA ARG A 865 -52.95 -12.07 34.82
C ARG A 865 -52.85 -10.85 35.72
N HIS A 866 -51.71 -10.65 36.38
CA HIS A 866 -51.48 -9.48 37.23
C HIS A 866 -51.28 -8.21 36.42
N VAL A 867 -50.45 -8.29 35.37
CA VAL A 867 -49.98 -7.15 34.57
C VAL A 867 -51.06 -6.66 33.60
N PHE A 868 -51.94 -7.53 33.10
CA PHE A 868 -53.08 -7.18 32.23
C PHE A 868 -54.33 -6.62 32.98
N THR A 869 -54.24 -6.28 34.26
CA THR A 869 -55.40 -5.84 35.05
C THR A 869 -56.00 -4.50 34.59
N ASP A 870 -55.24 -3.68 33.86
CA ASP A 870 -55.69 -2.46 33.18
C ASP A 870 -55.82 -2.69 31.66
N LYS A 871 -56.92 -2.25 31.06
CA LYS A 871 -57.22 -2.43 29.61
C LYS A 871 -56.20 -1.79 28.66
N ASP A 872 -55.34 -0.91 29.16
CA ASP A 872 -54.33 -0.19 28.37
C ASP A 872 -52.92 -0.80 28.47
N HIS A 873 -52.74 -1.87 29.27
CA HIS A 873 -51.43 -2.50 29.44
C HIS A 873 -51.19 -3.60 28.40
N ARG A 874 -50.28 -3.36 27.45
CA ARG A 874 -49.85 -4.34 26.43
C ARG A 874 -48.52 -4.95 26.83
N ILE A 875 -48.32 -6.23 26.53
CA ILE A 875 -47.08 -6.95 26.82
C ILE A 875 -46.42 -7.50 25.55
N VAL A 876 -45.16 -7.87 25.67
CA VAL A 876 -44.40 -8.62 24.68
C VAL A 876 -43.90 -9.90 25.33
N ILE A 877 -44.10 -11.05 24.70
CA ILE A 877 -43.56 -12.33 25.19
C ILE A 877 -42.41 -12.74 24.27
N LYS A 878 -41.25 -13.02 24.86
CA LYS A 878 -40.05 -13.45 24.14
C LYS A 878 -39.56 -14.79 24.69
N ALA A 879 -39.39 -15.78 23.82
CA ALA A 879 -38.74 -17.04 24.18
C ALA A 879 -37.24 -16.81 24.45
N ASP A 880 -36.70 -17.39 25.53
CA ASP A 880 -35.27 -17.32 25.83
C ASP A 880 -34.45 -18.24 24.89
N GLY A 881 -33.21 -17.81 24.58
CA GLY A 881 -32.34 -18.48 23.62
C GLY A 881 -32.43 -17.99 22.17
N LEU A 882 -31.65 -18.60 21.29
CA LEU A 882 -31.60 -18.29 19.85
C LEU A 882 -32.83 -18.88 19.14
N ALA A 883 -33.76 -18.00 18.74
CA ALA A 883 -35.01 -18.37 18.08
C ALA A 883 -35.09 -17.85 16.62
N ALA A 884 -33.95 -17.55 16.00
CA ALA A 884 -33.83 -17.04 14.62
C ALA A 884 -34.77 -15.85 14.29
N GLY A 885 -34.98 -14.95 15.26
CA GLY A 885 -35.88 -13.79 15.12
C GLY A 885 -37.39 -14.12 15.16
N LYS A 886 -37.77 -15.38 15.38
CA LYS A 886 -39.18 -15.84 15.40
C LYS A 886 -39.79 -15.96 16.79
N GLY A 887 -38.96 -15.88 17.84
CA GLY A 887 -39.37 -16.12 19.23
C GLY A 887 -40.04 -14.93 19.94
N VAL A 888 -40.63 -13.97 19.22
CA VAL A 888 -41.28 -12.78 19.79
C VAL A 888 -42.74 -12.73 19.35
N VAL A 889 -43.65 -12.67 20.31
CA VAL A 889 -45.10 -12.54 20.09
C VAL A 889 -45.66 -11.32 20.83
N LEU A 890 -46.70 -10.72 20.25
CA LEU A 890 -47.31 -9.46 20.67
C LEU A 890 -48.81 -9.68 20.90
N PRO A 891 -49.19 -10.35 22.00
CA PRO A 891 -50.59 -10.65 22.26
C PRO A 891 -51.39 -9.37 22.49
N GLU A 892 -52.59 -9.30 21.94
CA GLU A 892 -53.53 -8.19 22.11
C GLU A 892 -54.47 -8.42 23.30
N THR A 893 -54.68 -9.68 23.70
CA THR A 893 -55.54 -10.04 24.84
C THR A 893 -54.84 -10.92 25.87
N PRO A 894 -55.32 -10.95 27.13
CA PRO A 894 -54.80 -11.86 28.15
C PRO A 894 -54.95 -13.33 27.75
N GLU A 895 -56.03 -13.69 27.05
CA GLU A 895 -56.29 -15.05 26.59
C GLU A 895 -55.27 -15.47 25.53
N GLU A 896 -55.00 -14.59 24.56
CA GLU A 896 -53.97 -14.80 23.52
C GLU A 896 -52.58 -14.94 24.16
N ALA A 897 -52.25 -14.09 25.13
CA ALA A 897 -50.99 -14.17 25.87
C ALA A 897 -50.81 -15.51 26.59
N LEU A 898 -51.87 -16.05 27.21
CA LEU A 898 -51.82 -17.34 27.89
C LEU A 898 -51.69 -18.52 26.92
N GLU A 899 -52.30 -18.42 25.74
CA GLU A 899 -52.18 -19.42 24.68
C GLU A 899 -50.76 -19.43 24.09
N ASP A 900 -50.20 -18.25 23.82
CA ASP A 900 -48.82 -18.10 23.37
C ASP A 900 -47.82 -18.66 24.40
N LEU A 901 -48.02 -18.40 25.70
CA LEU A 901 -47.18 -18.96 26.76
C LEU A 901 -47.20 -20.50 26.76
N ARG A 902 -48.38 -21.12 26.63
CA ARG A 902 -48.51 -22.59 26.54
C ARG A 902 -47.80 -23.12 25.30
N SER A 903 -47.99 -22.45 24.16
CA SER A 903 -47.38 -22.85 22.90
C SER A 903 -45.84 -22.81 22.96
N ILE A 904 -45.28 -21.81 23.66
CA ILE A 904 -43.83 -21.66 23.83
C ILE A 904 -43.28 -22.67 24.86
N MET A 905 -43.87 -22.74 26.05
CA MET A 905 -43.29 -23.45 27.21
C MET A 905 -43.73 -24.92 27.33
N SER A 906 -44.84 -25.33 26.73
CA SER A 906 -45.37 -26.71 26.83
C SER A 906 -45.33 -27.46 25.50
N ASP A 907 -45.68 -26.79 24.40
CA ASP A 907 -45.76 -27.45 23.08
C ASP A 907 -44.42 -27.44 22.33
N GLY A 908 -43.37 -26.82 22.90
CA GLY A 908 -42.01 -26.84 22.36
C GLY A 908 -41.89 -26.16 20.99
N LYS A 909 -42.72 -25.15 20.70
CA LYS A 909 -42.80 -24.47 19.39
C LYS A 909 -41.47 -23.94 18.86
N PHE A 910 -40.48 -23.71 19.72
CA PHE A 910 -39.13 -23.25 19.38
C PHE A 910 -38.00 -24.23 19.74
N SER A 911 -38.31 -25.52 19.90
CA SER A 911 -37.34 -26.60 20.22
C SER A 911 -36.60 -26.38 21.56
N THR A 912 -35.26 -26.35 21.59
CA THR A 912 -34.45 -26.13 22.80
C THR A 912 -34.51 -24.69 23.32
N ALA A 913 -34.96 -23.73 22.50
CA ALA A 913 -35.28 -22.37 22.93
C ALA A 913 -36.74 -22.33 23.42
N GLY A 914 -36.99 -21.72 24.59
CA GLY A 914 -38.35 -21.63 25.18
C GLY A 914 -38.58 -22.40 26.49
N SER A 915 -37.54 -22.98 27.11
CA SER A 915 -37.62 -23.48 28.49
C SER A 915 -37.90 -22.37 29.52
N SER A 916 -37.58 -21.13 29.15
CA SER A 916 -37.90 -19.91 29.89
C SER A 916 -38.37 -18.82 28.91
N VAL A 917 -39.12 -17.85 29.44
CA VAL A 917 -39.67 -16.72 28.70
C VAL A 917 -39.41 -15.41 29.43
N VAL A 918 -39.26 -14.33 28.67
CA VAL A 918 -39.25 -12.96 29.17
C VAL A 918 -40.56 -12.31 28.77
N ILE A 919 -41.28 -11.75 29.75
CA ILE A 919 -42.49 -10.97 29.55
C ILE A 919 -42.15 -9.51 29.80
N GLU A 920 -42.28 -8.66 28.79
CA GLU A 920 -41.90 -7.24 28.82
C GLU A 920 -43.12 -6.33 28.66
N GLU A 921 -43.05 -5.11 29.21
CA GLU A 921 -43.97 -4.03 28.82
C GLU A 921 -43.83 -3.73 27.33
N TYR A 922 -44.95 -3.42 26.67
CA TYR A 922 -44.92 -2.89 25.33
C TYR A 922 -44.39 -1.44 25.33
N MET A 923 -43.32 -1.17 24.60
CA MET A 923 -42.76 0.18 24.46
C MET A 923 -43.28 0.84 23.18
N ASP A 924 -43.90 2.01 23.34
CA ASP A 924 -44.33 2.86 22.22
C ASP A 924 -43.20 3.83 21.81
N GLY A 925 -42.84 3.83 20.53
CA GLY A 925 -41.74 4.61 19.99
C GLY A 925 -41.29 4.15 18.60
N TYR A 926 -40.16 4.70 18.15
CA TYR A 926 -39.55 4.30 16.88
C TYR A 926 -38.36 3.37 17.16
N GLU A 927 -38.41 2.17 16.56
CA GLU A 927 -37.34 1.19 16.63
C GLU A 927 -36.21 1.59 15.67
N ILE A 928 -34.98 1.60 16.19
CA ILE A 928 -33.75 1.80 15.44
C ILE A 928 -32.71 0.75 15.87
N SER A 929 -31.74 0.50 15.01
CA SER A 929 -30.60 -0.37 15.28
C SER A 929 -29.30 0.43 15.17
N ILE A 930 -28.36 0.18 16.07
CA ILE A 930 -27.02 0.79 16.03
C ILE A 930 -25.98 -0.31 16.02
N LEU A 931 -25.09 -0.27 15.03
CA LEU A 931 -23.95 -1.18 14.92
C LEU A 931 -22.71 -0.51 15.51
N THR A 932 -22.15 -1.08 16.56
CA THR A 932 -21.07 -0.45 17.34
C THR A 932 -19.84 -1.35 17.40
N PHE A 933 -18.74 -0.91 16.80
CA PHE A 933 -17.43 -1.52 16.98
C PHE A 933 -16.93 -1.29 18.41
N SER A 934 -16.32 -2.29 19.02
CA SER A 934 -15.68 -2.16 20.34
C SER A 934 -14.45 -3.06 20.45
N ASP A 935 -13.46 -2.57 21.19
CA ASP A 935 -12.23 -3.29 21.55
C ASP A 935 -12.18 -3.67 23.04
N GLY A 936 -13.33 -3.58 23.71
CA GLY A 936 -13.49 -3.80 25.14
C GLY A 936 -13.25 -2.56 26.01
N LYS A 937 -12.68 -1.47 25.45
CA LYS A 937 -12.40 -0.20 26.17
C LYS A 937 -12.97 1.03 25.45
N THR A 938 -12.90 1.02 24.14
CA THR A 938 -13.30 2.09 23.23
C THR A 938 -14.36 1.55 22.27
N PHE A 939 -15.32 2.40 21.89
CA PHE A 939 -16.31 2.04 20.89
C PHE A 939 -16.51 3.13 19.82
N PHE A 940 -17.02 2.72 18.66
CA PHE A 940 -17.44 3.59 17.56
C PHE A 940 -18.69 3.04 16.88
N SER A 941 -19.73 3.87 16.78
CA SER A 941 -21.01 3.48 16.19
C SER A 941 -21.12 3.94 14.74
N LEU A 942 -21.62 3.04 13.88
CA LEU A 942 -22.06 3.37 12.53
C LEU A 942 -23.40 4.11 12.57
N PRO A 943 -23.79 4.81 11.48
CA PRO A 943 -25.08 5.50 11.42
C PRO A 943 -26.25 4.57 11.77
N PRO A 944 -27.28 5.07 12.49
CA PRO A 944 -28.41 4.25 12.90
C PRO A 944 -29.19 3.74 11.68
N GLY A 945 -29.70 2.53 11.75
CA GLY A 945 -30.62 1.95 10.77
C GLY A 945 -32.02 1.81 11.34
N GLN A 946 -33.03 1.76 10.47
CA GLN A 946 -34.38 1.33 10.85
C GLN A 946 -34.82 0.17 9.96
N ASP A 947 -35.03 -0.98 10.59
CA ASP A 947 -35.34 -2.23 9.95
C ASP A 947 -36.86 -2.47 9.85
N HIS A 948 -37.24 -3.38 8.95
CA HIS A 948 -38.63 -3.69 8.65
C HIS A 948 -38.85 -5.20 8.83
N LYS A 949 -39.14 -5.64 10.05
CA LYS A 949 -39.15 -7.08 10.42
C LYS A 949 -40.27 -7.90 9.79
N ARG A 950 -41.46 -7.34 9.58
CA ARG A 950 -42.63 -8.13 9.12
C ARG A 950 -42.69 -8.29 7.60
N ILE A 951 -43.23 -9.43 7.14
CA ILE A 951 -43.23 -9.82 5.72
C ILE A 951 -44.11 -8.92 4.83
N LEU A 952 -45.22 -8.38 5.35
CA LEU A 952 -46.14 -7.54 4.58
C LEU A 952 -45.96 -6.05 4.87
N GLU A 953 -46.38 -5.23 3.91
CA GLU A 953 -46.40 -3.76 4.00
C GLU A 953 -47.25 -3.26 5.17
N GLY A 954 -46.87 -2.10 5.71
CA GLY A 954 -47.51 -1.50 6.87
C GLY A 954 -47.26 -2.27 8.17
N ASN A 955 -46.13 -2.99 8.25
CA ASN A 955 -45.74 -3.81 9.40
C ASN A 955 -46.81 -4.86 9.77
N LYS A 956 -47.28 -5.60 8.77
CA LYS A 956 -48.29 -6.66 8.90
C LYS A 956 -47.71 -8.05 8.61
N GLY A 957 -48.40 -9.08 9.07
CA GLY A 957 -47.98 -10.47 8.89
C GLY A 957 -46.89 -10.91 9.88
N PRO A 958 -46.39 -12.15 9.75
CA PRO A 958 -45.41 -12.73 10.68
C PRO A 958 -44.07 -11.98 10.66
N ASN A 959 -43.39 -12.04 11.81
CA ASN A 959 -42.00 -11.57 11.94
C ASN A 959 -41.06 -12.43 11.09
N THR A 960 -40.09 -11.76 10.49
CA THR A 960 -39.00 -12.38 9.71
C THR A 960 -37.65 -11.96 10.30
N GLY A 961 -36.55 -12.36 9.66
CA GLY A 961 -35.23 -11.82 10.00
C GLY A 961 -35.01 -10.36 9.57
N GLY A 962 -35.99 -9.71 8.92
CA GLY A 962 -35.88 -8.36 8.34
C GLY A 962 -36.09 -8.38 6.83
N MET A 963 -37.01 -7.53 6.34
CA MET A 963 -37.38 -7.39 4.92
C MET A 963 -36.76 -6.16 4.24
N GLY A 964 -36.05 -5.34 4.99
CA GLY A 964 -35.37 -4.16 4.47
C GLY A 964 -34.95 -3.22 5.60
N VAL A 965 -34.05 -2.31 5.28
CA VAL A 965 -33.48 -1.34 6.23
C VAL A 965 -33.00 -0.11 5.47
N TYR A 966 -33.14 1.06 6.09
CA TYR A 966 -32.53 2.28 5.59
C TYR A 966 -31.70 2.96 6.69
N SER A 967 -30.69 3.71 6.27
CA SER A 967 -29.72 4.37 7.16
C SER A 967 -29.10 5.59 6.47
N PRO A 968 -28.75 6.67 7.18
CA PRO A 968 -29.14 6.97 8.55
C PRO A 968 -30.66 7.14 8.70
N VAL A 969 -31.17 7.02 9.92
CA VAL A 969 -32.57 7.34 10.24
C VAL A 969 -32.69 8.85 10.47
N PRO A 970 -33.41 9.62 9.62
CA PRO A 970 -33.40 11.09 9.69
C PRO A 970 -33.85 11.69 11.02
N MET A 971 -34.76 11.02 11.72
CA MET A 971 -35.31 11.49 13.00
C MET A 971 -34.36 11.29 14.20
N VAL A 972 -33.27 10.55 14.02
CA VAL A 972 -32.28 10.31 15.07
C VAL A 972 -31.25 11.44 15.02
N THR A 973 -31.47 12.46 15.84
CA THR A 973 -30.58 13.61 15.92
C THR A 973 -29.26 13.25 16.62
N PRO A 974 -28.20 14.07 16.45
CA PRO A 974 -26.97 13.92 17.22
C PRO A 974 -27.19 13.85 18.74
N ASP A 975 -28.15 14.61 19.28
CA ASP A 975 -28.49 14.59 20.71
C ASP A 975 -29.07 13.23 21.15
N VAL A 976 -29.89 12.61 20.30
CA VAL A 976 -30.43 11.26 20.57
C VAL A 976 -29.31 10.23 20.55
N LEU A 977 -28.39 10.31 19.58
CA LEU A 977 -27.21 9.42 19.53
C LEU A 977 -26.32 9.61 20.75
N GLN A 978 -26.00 10.84 21.13
CA GLN A 978 -25.21 11.12 22.33
C GLN A 978 -25.87 10.55 23.58
N LYS A 979 -27.19 10.70 23.71
CA LYS A 979 -27.92 10.11 24.83
C LYS A 979 -27.84 8.59 24.83
N ILE A 980 -27.93 7.94 23.67
CA ILE A 980 -27.73 6.48 23.55
C ILE A 980 -26.32 6.08 23.96
N ASP A 981 -25.30 6.81 23.53
CA ASP A 981 -23.91 6.57 23.92
C ASP A 981 -23.74 6.63 25.45
N GLU A 982 -24.29 7.65 26.09
CA GLU A 982 -24.13 7.92 27.52
C GLU A 982 -24.91 6.96 28.43
N VAL A 983 -26.16 6.62 28.06
CA VAL A 983 -27.06 5.87 28.95
C VAL A 983 -27.19 4.39 28.60
N ILE A 984 -26.78 4.00 27.38
CA ILE A 984 -26.89 2.61 26.89
C ILE A 984 -25.51 2.04 26.56
N LEU A 985 -24.80 2.57 25.56
CA LEU A 985 -23.61 1.89 25.03
C LEU A 985 -22.45 1.92 26.00
N LYS A 986 -22.11 3.10 26.55
CA LYS A 986 -21.01 3.23 27.51
C LYS A 986 -21.26 2.38 28.77
N PRO A 987 -22.42 2.45 29.44
CA PRO A 987 -22.69 1.60 30.60
C PRO A 987 -22.65 0.11 30.27
N THR A 988 -23.06 -0.29 29.07
CA THR A 988 -23.00 -1.69 28.61
C THR A 988 -21.56 -2.18 28.51
N PHE A 989 -20.69 -1.45 27.81
CA PHE A 989 -19.29 -1.85 27.68
C PHE A 989 -18.53 -1.78 29.02
N ASP A 990 -18.76 -0.74 29.82
CA ASP A 990 -18.17 -0.61 31.16
C ASP A 990 -18.58 -1.79 32.06
N ALA A 991 -19.87 -2.18 32.04
CA ALA A 991 -20.38 -3.27 32.84
C ALA A 991 -19.83 -4.63 32.41
N LEU A 992 -19.73 -4.89 31.10
CA LEU A 992 -19.10 -6.11 30.57
C LEU A 992 -17.63 -6.22 30.98
N ALA A 993 -16.87 -5.12 30.87
CA ALA A 993 -15.50 -5.06 31.35
C ALA A 993 -15.41 -5.30 32.86
N LYS A 994 -16.31 -4.70 33.66
CA LYS A 994 -16.37 -4.88 35.11
C LYS A 994 -16.70 -6.31 35.53
N GLU A 995 -17.46 -7.05 34.73
CA GLU A 995 -17.74 -8.48 34.96
C GLU A 995 -16.65 -9.42 34.44
N GLY A 996 -15.52 -8.90 33.95
CA GLY A 996 -14.42 -9.70 33.43
C GLY A 996 -14.70 -10.33 32.06
N ARG A 997 -15.69 -9.80 31.32
CA ARG A 997 -16.09 -10.24 29.98
C ARG A 997 -16.04 -9.09 28.96
N PRO A 998 -14.88 -8.43 28.77
CA PRO A 998 -14.77 -7.28 27.87
C PRO A 998 -15.24 -7.65 26.46
N PHE A 999 -16.02 -6.75 25.84
CA PHE A 999 -16.62 -7.01 24.55
C PHE A 999 -15.71 -6.52 23.42
N CYS A 1000 -15.12 -7.44 22.67
CA CYS A 1000 -14.37 -7.15 21.46
C CYS A 1000 -15.15 -7.62 20.23
N GLY A 1001 -15.42 -6.76 19.26
CA GLY A 1001 -16.21 -7.13 18.08
C GLY A 1001 -17.23 -6.05 17.71
N LEU A 1002 -18.38 -6.46 17.18
CA LEU A 1002 -19.49 -5.58 16.84
C LEU A 1002 -20.71 -5.88 17.69
N LEU A 1003 -21.15 -4.90 18.48
CA LEU A 1003 -22.41 -4.93 19.20
C LEU A 1003 -23.50 -4.27 18.35
N PHE A 1004 -24.50 -5.05 17.96
CA PHE A 1004 -25.78 -4.54 17.48
C PHE A 1004 -26.64 -4.23 18.71
N THR A 1005 -27.17 -3.01 18.77
CA THR A 1005 -28.13 -2.61 19.80
C THR A 1005 -29.43 -2.20 19.14
N GLY A 1006 -30.50 -2.96 19.40
CA GLY A 1006 -31.87 -2.54 19.08
C GLY A 1006 -32.35 -1.56 20.13
N VAL A 1007 -32.75 -0.36 19.72
CA VAL A 1007 -33.18 0.72 20.60
C VAL A 1007 -34.58 1.18 20.21
N MET A 1008 -35.47 1.26 21.19
CA MET A 1008 -36.73 1.96 21.07
C MET A 1008 -36.54 3.41 21.51
N VAL A 1009 -36.73 4.36 20.59
CA VAL A 1009 -36.75 5.79 20.93
C VAL A 1009 -38.16 6.16 21.40
N THR A 1010 -38.36 6.14 22.71
CA THR A 1010 -39.64 6.45 23.36
C THR A 1010 -39.74 7.93 23.74
N LYS A 1011 -40.94 8.38 24.15
CA LYS A 1011 -41.14 9.75 24.69
C LYS A 1011 -40.29 10.04 25.94
N SER A 1012 -39.94 9.04 26.74
CA SER A 1012 -39.12 9.20 27.95
C SER A 1012 -37.62 9.05 27.68
N GLY A 1013 -37.22 8.67 26.47
CA GLY A 1013 -35.83 8.49 26.05
C GLY A 1013 -35.58 7.13 25.38
N PRO A 1014 -34.33 6.89 24.96
CA PRO A 1014 -33.95 5.62 24.34
C PRO A 1014 -33.96 4.49 25.37
N LYS A 1015 -34.53 3.35 24.98
CA LYS A 1015 -34.53 2.11 25.77
C LYS A 1015 -34.07 0.94 24.90
N VAL A 1016 -33.24 0.06 25.44
CA VAL A 1016 -32.75 -1.14 24.74
C VAL A 1016 -33.87 -2.17 24.60
N ILE A 1017 -34.05 -2.68 23.38
CA ILE A 1017 -34.95 -3.77 23.02
C ILE A 1017 -34.21 -5.11 23.13
N GLU A 1018 -33.03 -5.18 22.51
CA GLU A 1018 -32.21 -6.38 22.40
C GLU A 1018 -30.75 -6.06 22.07
N TYR A 1019 -29.86 -6.99 22.42
CA TYR A 1019 -28.48 -7.02 21.95
C TYR A 1019 -28.30 -8.20 20.97
N ASN A 1020 -27.65 -7.94 19.84
CA ASN A 1020 -27.01 -8.99 19.06
C ASN A 1020 -25.52 -8.68 19.05
N VAL A 1021 -24.68 -9.69 19.12
CA VAL A 1021 -23.24 -9.54 19.34
C VAL A 1021 -22.43 -9.75 18.05
N ARG A 1022 -23.10 -9.50 16.93
CA ARG A 1022 -22.60 -9.65 15.56
C ARG A 1022 -23.29 -8.66 14.62
N PHE A 1023 -22.80 -8.59 13.39
CA PHE A 1023 -23.39 -7.77 12.32
C PHE A 1023 -24.87 -8.11 12.08
N GLY A 1024 -25.70 -7.06 11.90
CA GLY A 1024 -27.13 -7.18 11.59
C GLY A 1024 -27.38 -7.64 10.15
N ASP A 1025 -28.51 -8.29 9.90
CA ASP A 1025 -28.92 -8.72 8.56
C ASP A 1025 -30.42 -8.42 8.39
N PRO A 1026 -30.80 -7.30 7.76
CA PRO A 1026 -30.08 -6.67 6.64
C PRO A 1026 -29.21 -5.41 6.91
N GLU A 1027 -29.05 -4.96 8.16
CA GLU A 1027 -28.41 -3.66 8.51
C GLU A 1027 -27.01 -3.50 7.93
N THR A 1028 -26.27 -4.61 7.85
CA THR A 1028 -24.90 -4.62 7.31
C THR A 1028 -24.86 -4.21 5.85
N GLN A 1029 -25.83 -4.63 5.03
CA GLN A 1029 -25.81 -4.28 3.61
C GLN A 1029 -25.89 -2.77 3.42
N SER A 1030 -26.83 -2.09 4.09
CA SER A 1030 -26.90 -0.63 4.05
C SER A 1030 -25.67 0.04 4.67
N SER A 1031 -25.20 -0.45 5.81
CA SER A 1031 -24.06 0.14 6.52
C SER A 1031 -22.77 0.09 5.72
N MET A 1032 -22.51 -1.02 5.00
CA MET A 1032 -21.31 -1.18 4.18
C MET A 1032 -21.29 -0.19 2.99
N LEU A 1033 -22.44 0.20 2.45
CA LEU A 1033 -22.50 1.24 1.41
C LEU A 1033 -22.18 2.64 1.95
N LEU A 1034 -22.38 2.88 3.26
CA LEU A 1034 -22.09 4.16 3.92
C LEU A 1034 -20.65 4.26 4.42
N VAL A 1035 -19.89 3.16 4.50
CA VAL A 1035 -18.47 3.21 4.84
C VAL A 1035 -17.71 3.87 3.68
N HIS A 1036 -16.97 4.94 3.96
CA HIS A 1036 -16.18 5.66 2.96
C HIS A 1036 -15.04 4.78 2.45
N GLU A 1037 -14.62 4.99 1.19
CA GLU A 1037 -13.55 4.21 0.54
C GLU A 1037 -12.17 4.41 1.17
N ASP A 1038 -11.98 5.54 1.87
CA ASP A 1038 -10.77 5.82 2.66
C ASP A 1038 -10.76 5.12 4.03
N THR A 1039 -11.87 4.50 4.43
CA THR A 1039 -11.95 3.72 5.66
C THR A 1039 -11.49 2.29 5.39
N ASP A 1040 -10.33 1.94 5.94
CA ASP A 1040 -9.85 0.56 5.92
C ASP A 1040 -10.59 -0.29 6.98
N LEU A 1041 -11.68 -0.93 6.55
CA LEU A 1041 -12.57 -1.70 7.45
C LEU A 1041 -11.84 -2.88 8.13
N ALA A 1042 -10.93 -3.54 7.44
CA ALA A 1042 -10.16 -4.65 8.01
C ALA A 1042 -9.25 -4.15 9.15
N SER A 1043 -8.63 -2.97 8.98
CA SER A 1043 -7.82 -2.34 10.03
C SER A 1043 -8.66 -1.96 11.26
N VAL A 1044 -9.90 -1.49 11.06
CA VAL A 1044 -10.85 -1.22 12.17
C VAL A 1044 -11.18 -2.49 12.94
N MET A 1045 -11.54 -3.57 12.25
CA MET A 1045 -11.85 -4.86 12.87
C MET A 1045 -10.65 -5.45 13.60
N LEU A 1046 -9.46 -5.41 13.00
CA LEU A 1046 -8.22 -5.88 13.63
C LEU A 1046 -7.85 -5.04 14.85
N SER A 1047 -8.08 -3.72 14.83
CA SER A 1047 -7.87 -2.87 16.01
C SER A 1047 -8.82 -3.24 17.15
N CYS A 1048 -10.03 -3.72 16.84
CA CYS A 1048 -10.94 -4.23 17.86
C CYS A 1048 -10.42 -5.51 18.52
N THR A 1049 -9.86 -6.44 17.74
CA THR A 1049 -9.28 -7.67 18.30
C THR A 1049 -8.03 -7.39 19.13
N ASN A 1050 -7.33 -6.30 18.84
CA ASN A 1050 -6.06 -5.96 19.47
C ASN A 1050 -6.18 -4.96 20.64
N GLY A 1051 -7.37 -4.45 20.96
CA GLY A 1051 -7.53 -3.45 22.03
C GLY A 1051 -7.04 -2.05 21.65
N THR A 1052 -6.97 -1.72 20.35
CA THR A 1052 -6.37 -0.48 19.83
C THR A 1052 -7.33 0.37 19.00
N LEU A 1053 -8.65 0.17 19.10
CA LEU A 1053 -9.65 0.90 18.30
C LEU A 1053 -9.54 2.41 18.49
N ALA A 1054 -9.17 2.88 19.69
CA ALA A 1054 -8.92 4.31 19.96
C ALA A 1054 -7.93 4.95 18.98
N GLN A 1055 -6.96 4.19 18.46
CA GLN A 1055 -5.91 4.70 17.57
C GLN A 1055 -6.44 4.98 16.17
N VAL A 1056 -7.41 4.18 15.69
CA VAL A 1056 -7.98 4.28 14.33
C VAL A 1056 -9.38 4.90 14.31
N LYS A 1057 -10.03 5.09 15.46
CA LYS A 1057 -11.39 5.65 15.58
C LYS A 1057 -11.57 6.94 14.76
N ASN A 1058 -10.58 7.84 14.80
CA ASN A 1058 -10.63 9.12 14.12
C ASN A 1058 -10.37 9.05 12.61
N SER A 1059 -9.86 7.93 12.08
CA SER A 1059 -9.73 7.68 10.64
C SER A 1059 -10.95 7.00 10.03
N ILE A 1060 -11.92 6.57 10.85
CA ILE A 1060 -13.18 6.03 10.34
C ILE A 1060 -13.97 7.19 9.72
N ARG A 1061 -14.20 7.08 8.42
CA ARG A 1061 -14.97 8.02 7.59
C ARG A 1061 -16.24 7.33 7.08
N ILE A 1062 -17.34 8.05 7.18
CA ILE A 1062 -18.66 7.63 6.72
C ILE A 1062 -19.10 8.60 5.61
N LYS A 1063 -19.65 8.06 4.52
CA LYS A 1063 -20.18 8.84 3.40
C LYS A 1063 -21.36 9.69 3.90
N SER A 1064 -21.42 10.94 3.45
CA SER A 1064 -22.65 11.75 3.57
C SER A 1064 -23.70 11.17 2.62
N GLY A 1065 -24.95 11.02 3.07
CA GLY A 1065 -26.03 10.49 2.25
C GLY A 1065 -26.76 9.34 2.94
N PHE A 1066 -27.51 8.56 2.17
CA PHE A 1066 -28.37 7.50 2.65
C PHE A 1066 -28.14 6.19 1.89
N ALA A 1067 -28.37 5.09 2.58
CA ALA A 1067 -28.45 3.76 2.02
C ALA A 1067 -29.82 3.15 2.30
N CYS A 1068 -30.41 2.51 1.29
CA CYS A 1068 -31.66 1.78 1.41
C CYS A 1068 -31.45 0.36 0.88
N ASN A 1069 -31.90 -0.62 1.65
CA ASN A 1069 -31.81 -2.03 1.30
C ASN A 1069 -33.19 -2.70 1.33
N VAL A 1070 -33.51 -3.43 0.28
CA VAL A 1070 -34.74 -4.21 0.11
C VAL A 1070 -34.40 -5.69 0.02
N VAL A 1071 -35.00 -6.51 0.89
CA VAL A 1071 -34.82 -7.96 0.87
C VAL A 1071 -35.86 -8.60 -0.05
N ILE A 1072 -35.40 -9.52 -0.89
CA ILE A 1072 -36.22 -10.37 -1.75
C ILE A 1072 -36.22 -11.78 -1.17
N ALA A 1073 -37.41 -12.27 -0.82
CA ALA A 1073 -37.65 -13.56 -0.19
C ALA A 1073 -38.37 -14.54 -1.14
N SER A 1074 -38.30 -15.83 -0.83
CA SER A 1074 -39.07 -16.87 -1.50
C SER A 1074 -40.53 -16.87 -1.04
N GLY A 1075 -41.46 -17.08 -1.96
CA GLY A 1075 -42.88 -17.25 -1.64
C GLY A 1075 -43.10 -18.35 -0.59
N GLY A 1076 -43.89 -18.01 0.43
CA GLY A 1076 -44.13 -18.85 1.62
C GLY A 1076 -43.26 -18.51 2.84
N TYR A 1077 -42.15 -17.77 2.67
CA TYR A 1077 -41.36 -17.27 3.79
C TYR A 1077 -42.18 -16.29 4.66
N PRO A 1078 -42.09 -16.34 6.02
CA PRO A 1078 -41.18 -17.13 6.86
C PRO A 1078 -41.65 -18.54 7.25
N GLY A 1079 -42.79 -19.00 6.71
CA GLY A 1079 -43.31 -20.37 6.85
C GLY A 1079 -42.64 -21.35 5.87
N ASP A 1080 -43.41 -22.29 5.33
CA ASP A 1080 -42.89 -23.27 4.37
C ASP A 1080 -42.67 -22.66 2.99
N TYR A 1081 -41.47 -22.82 2.44
CA TYR A 1081 -41.10 -22.34 1.11
C TYR A 1081 -40.29 -23.39 0.35
N LYS A 1082 -40.36 -23.35 -0.99
CA LYS A 1082 -39.58 -24.23 -1.87
C LYS A 1082 -38.25 -23.59 -2.23
N THR A 1083 -37.16 -24.37 -2.16
CA THR A 1083 -35.84 -23.99 -2.69
C THR A 1083 -35.60 -24.63 -4.06
N GLY A 1084 -34.52 -24.25 -4.75
CA GLY A 1084 -34.12 -24.81 -6.05
C GLY A 1084 -34.74 -24.11 -7.26
N LYS A 1085 -35.45 -23.00 -7.07
CA LYS A 1085 -36.02 -22.20 -8.16
C LYS A 1085 -34.90 -21.48 -8.91
N VAL A 1086 -34.96 -21.46 -10.23
CA VAL A 1086 -33.97 -20.75 -11.06
C VAL A 1086 -34.14 -19.25 -10.87
N ALA A 1087 -33.05 -18.57 -10.55
CA ALA A 1087 -32.98 -17.12 -10.42
C ALA A 1087 -32.14 -16.52 -11.54
N THR A 1088 -32.56 -15.34 -12.00
CA THR A 1088 -31.87 -14.56 -13.03
C THR A 1088 -31.55 -13.17 -12.48
N LEU A 1089 -30.37 -12.67 -12.86
CA LEU A 1089 -29.87 -11.35 -12.49
C LEU A 1089 -29.48 -10.60 -13.76
N SER A 1090 -30.04 -9.42 -13.97
CA SER A 1090 -29.53 -8.46 -14.96
C SER A 1090 -28.57 -7.46 -14.30
N SER A 1091 -27.81 -6.73 -15.10
CA SER A 1091 -26.88 -5.72 -14.58
C SER A 1091 -27.63 -4.62 -13.81
N PRO A 1092 -27.34 -4.42 -12.52
CA PRO A 1092 -27.96 -3.34 -11.75
C PRO A 1092 -27.40 -1.97 -12.21
N PRO A 1093 -28.15 -0.87 -12.00
CA PRO A 1093 -27.66 0.47 -12.29
C PRO A 1093 -26.53 0.89 -11.34
N GLU A 1094 -25.81 1.95 -11.71
CA GLU A 1094 -24.73 2.50 -10.87
C GLU A 1094 -25.21 2.90 -9.47
N GLY A 1095 -24.40 2.60 -8.45
CA GLY A 1095 -24.76 2.85 -7.05
C GLY A 1095 -25.69 1.82 -6.41
N VAL A 1096 -25.98 0.71 -7.10
CA VAL A 1096 -26.80 -0.41 -6.62
C VAL A 1096 -25.98 -1.70 -6.55
N VAL A 1097 -26.12 -2.43 -5.44
CA VAL A 1097 -25.43 -3.70 -5.21
C VAL A 1097 -26.45 -4.78 -4.83
N ILE A 1098 -26.39 -5.92 -5.51
CA ILE A 1098 -27.24 -7.08 -5.24
C ILE A 1098 -26.43 -8.10 -4.43
N PHE A 1099 -26.73 -8.21 -3.14
CA PHE A 1099 -26.11 -9.19 -2.25
C PHE A 1099 -26.92 -10.49 -2.25
N HIS A 1100 -26.25 -11.57 -2.58
CA HIS A 1100 -26.77 -12.93 -2.46
C HIS A 1100 -26.90 -13.35 -0.98
N ALA A 1101 -28.03 -13.94 -0.61
CA ALA A 1101 -28.26 -14.61 0.66
C ALA A 1101 -28.44 -16.13 0.42
N GLY A 1102 -29.67 -16.64 0.52
CA GLY A 1102 -30.02 -18.02 0.24
C GLY A 1102 -29.98 -18.34 -1.26
N THR A 1103 -28.79 -18.38 -1.85
CA THR A 1103 -28.56 -18.78 -3.24
C THR A 1103 -27.44 -19.81 -3.34
N ARG A 1104 -27.54 -20.68 -4.34
CA ARG A 1104 -26.50 -21.66 -4.68
C ARG A 1104 -26.36 -21.78 -6.19
N LYS A 1105 -25.19 -22.19 -6.65
CA LYS A 1105 -24.98 -22.61 -8.03
C LYS A 1105 -25.11 -24.12 -8.13
N GLU A 1106 -25.91 -24.57 -9.08
CA GLU A 1106 -26.11 -25.98 -9.39
C GLU A 1106 -26.29 -26.10 -10.91
N ASP A 1107 -25.51 -26.96 -11.56
CA ASP A 1107 -25.53 -27.14 -13.03
C ASP A 1107 -25.33 -25.85 -13.83
N ARG A 1108 -24.48 -24.94 -13.34
CA ARG A 1108 -24.23 -23.57 -13.86
C ARG A 1108 -25.44 -22.62 -13.77
N LEU A 1109 -26.55 -23.04 -13.19
CA LEU A 1109 -27.72 -22.20 -12.93
C LEU A 1109 -27.65 -21.63 -11.52
N LEU A 1110 -28.01 -20.36 -11.37
CA LEU A 1110 -28.24 -19.73 -10.08
C LEU A 1110 -29.62 -20.19 -9.57
N LYS A 1111 -29.65 -20.78 -8.37
CA LYS A 1111 -30.88 -21.30 -7.75
C LYS A 1111 -31.09 -20.75 -6.35
N THR A 1112 -32.35 -20.64 -5.93
CA THR A 1112 -32.71 -20.30 -4.54
C THR A 1112 -32.31 -21.44 -3.59
N ALA A 1113 -31.87 -21.09 -2.39
CA ALA A 1113 -31.36 -22.02 -1.38
C ALA A 1113 -31.78 -21.65 0.06
N GLY A 1114 -32.56 -20.60 0.25
CA GLY A 1114 -33.04 -20.16 1.56
C GLY A 1114 -34.25 -19.22 1.46
N GLY A 1115 -34.81 -18.88 2.62
CA GLY A 1115 -36.02 -18.06 2.71
C GLY A 1115 -35.81 -16.62 2.22
N ARG A 1116 -34.75 -15.97 2.70
CA ARG A 1116 -34.24 -14.70 2.13
C ARG A 1116 -33.24 -15.04 1.02
N VAL A 1117 -33.49 -14.57 -0.19
CA VAL A 1117 -32.73 -14.99 -1.38
C VAL A 1117 -31.73 -13.92 -1.79
N PHE A 1118 -32.17 -12.67 -1.91
CA PHE A 1118 -31.31 -11.53 -2.26
C PHE A 1118 -31.58 -10.33 -1.34
N SER A 1119 -30.59 -9.45 -1.24
CA SER A 1119 -30.66 -8.15 -0.57
C SER A 1119 -30.18 -7.10 -1.57
N VAL A 1120 -31.04 -6.16 -1.96
CA VAL A 1120 -30.72 -5.13 -2.94
C VAL A 1120 -30.50 -3.81 -2.20
N ALA A 1121 -29.24 -3.40 -2.12
CA ALA A 1121 -28.84 -2.17 -1.43
C ALA A 1121 -28.43 -1.09 -2.42
N ALA A 1122 -28.80 0.16 -2.14
CA ALA A 1122 -28.42 1.29 -2.96
C ALA A 1122 -28.05 2.50 -2.11
N TYR A 1123 -27.08 3.27 -2.60
CA TYR A 1123 -26.68 4.56 -2.05
C TYR A 1123 -27.29 5.72 -2.86
N GLY A 1124 -27.68 6.79 -2.16
CA GLY A 1124 -28.12 8.05 -2.75
C GLY A 1124 -27.81 9.23 -1.84
N ASP A 1125 -27.73 10.42 -2.42
CA ASP A 1125 -27.48 11.65 -1.66
C ASP A 1125 -28.67 12.00 -0.76
N THR A 1126 -29.87 11.52 -1.14
CA THR A 1126 -31.10 11.62 -0.37
C THR A 1126 -31.71 10.24 -0.11
N LEU A 1127 -32.53 10.13 0.94
CA LEU A 1127 -33.25 8.90 1.26
C LEU A 1127 -34.21 8.48 0.12
N GLU A 1128 -34.84 9.46 -0.53
CA GLU A 1128 -35.73 9.22 -1.68
C GLU A 1128 -34.96 8.58 -2.85
N GLU A 1129 -33.79 9.12 -3.16
CA GLU A 1129 -32.94 8.62 -4.24
C GLU A 1129 -32.41 7.21 -3.93
N ALA A 1130 -31.90 6.99 -2.71
CA ALA A 1130 -31.42 5.68 -2.27
C ALA A 1130 -32.53 4.63 -2.38
N ARG A 1131 -33.74 4.97 -1.92
CA ARG A 1131 -34.93 4.12 -2.05
C ARG A 1131 -35.25 3.83 -3.52
N ARG A 1132 -35.35 4.87 -4.35
CA ARG A 1132 -35.68 4.74 -5.79
C ARG A 1132 -34.70 3.81 -6.51
N LYS A 1133 -33.39 3.99 -6.27
CA LYS A 1133 -32.33 3.14 -6.83
C LYS A 1133 -32.42 1.69 -6.33
N ALA A 1134 -32.69 1.47 -5.04
CA ALA A 1134 -32.85 0.12 -4.49
C ALA A 1134 -33.99 -0.64 -5.21
N TYR A 1135 -35.13 0.01 -5.45
CA TYR A 1135 -36.23 -0.61 -6.19
C TYR A 1135 -35.92 -0.85 -7.68
N MET A 1136 -35.15 0.01 -8.34
CA MET A 1136 -34.63 -0.29 -9.69
C MET A 1136 -33.72 -1.53 -9.70
N GLY A 1137 -32.97 -1.76 -8.62
CA GLY A 1137 -32.17 -2.98 -8.46
C GLY A 1137 -33.04 -4.22 -8.23
N VAL A 1138 -34.17 -4.09 -7.55
CA VAL A 1138 -35.13 -5.19 -7.38
C VAL A 1138 -35.68 -5.64 -8.73
N ASP A 1139 -35.93 -4.72 -9.67
CA ASP A 1139 -36.36 -5.04 -11.04
C ASP A 1139 -35.32 -5.86 -11.82
N CYS A 1140 -34.06 -5.89 -11.37
CA CYS A 1140 -32.99 -6.68 -11.97
C CYS A 1140 -32.94 -8.14 -11.48
N VAL A 1141 -33.78 -8.52 -10.51
CA VAL A 1141 -33.84 -9.85 -9.93
C VAL A 1141 -35.15 -10.53 -10.34
N SER A 1142 -35.08 -11.77 -10.81
CA SER A 1142 -36.30 -12.53 -11.11
C SER A 1142 -36.16 -14.01 -10.76
N PHE A 1143 -37.14 -14.54 -10.03
CA PHE A 1143 -37.39 -15.97 -9.83
C PHE A 1143 -38.86 -16.20 -9.45
N GLU A 1144 -39.31 -17.45 -9.57
CA GLU A 1144 -40.69 -17.84 -9.30
C GLU A 1144 -41.14 -17.53 -7.85
N ASP A 1145 -42.29 -16.89 -7.69
CA ASP A 1145 -42.89 -16.44 -6.42
C ASP A 1145 -41.98 -15.58 -5.53
N MET A 1146 -41.13 -14.73 -6.11
CA MET A 1146 -40.37 -13.78 -5.29
C MET A 1146 -41.29 -12.78 -4.57
N VAL A 1147 -40.99 -12.48 -3.31
CA VAL A 1147 -41.76 -11.56 -2.46
C VAL A 1147 -40.83 -10.50 -1.87
N TYR A 1148 -41.23 -9.23 -1.94
CA TYR A 1148 -40.53 -8.09 -1.33
C TYR A 1148 -41.54 -7.00 -0.98
N ARG A 1149 -41.17 -6.10 -0.07
CA ARG A 1149 -42.00 -4.97 0.37
C ARG A 1149 -41.77 -3.73 -0.48
N LYS A 1150 -42.81 -2.96 -0.79
CA LYS A 1150 -42.70 -1.68 -1.53
C LYS A 1150 -42.67 -0.45 -0.63
N ASP A 1151 -42.82 -0.62 0.67
CA ASP A 1151 -42.91 0.46 1.65
C ASP A 1151 -41.62 0.73 2.45
N ILE A 1152 -40.51 0.07 2.10
CA ILE A 1152 -39.22 0.30 2.76
C ILE A 1152 -38.83 1.78 2.60
N ALA A 1153 -38.41 2.40 3.71
CA ALA A 1153 -38.06 3.81 3.84
C ALA A 1153 -39.20 4.84 3.65
N LEU A 1154 -40.43 4.44 3.31
CA LEU A 1154 -41.54 5.40 3.17
C LEU A 1154 -41.89 6.10 4.50
N GLY A 1155 -41.82 5.38 5.62
CA GLY A 1155 -42.02 5.97 6.94
C GLY A 1155 -40.99 7.04 7.27
N GLY A 1156 -39.72 6.80 6.94
CA GLY A 1156 -38.65 7.78 7.10
C GLY A 1156 -38.83 9.01 6.23
N LEU A 1157 -39.29 8.84 4.99
CA LEU A 1157 -39.60 9.95 4.08
C LEU A 1157 -40.78 10.80 4.55
N ALA A 1158 -41.80 10.19 5.16
CA ALA A 1158 -42.95 10.92 5.69
C ALA A 1158 -42.61 11.75 6.95
N MET A 1159 -41.50 11.42 7.62
CA MET A 1159 -40.99 12.11 8.80
C MET A 1159 -39.86 13.09 8.49
N TYR A 1160 -39.39 13.11 7.23
CA TYR A 1160 -38.29 13.94 6.73
C TYR A 1160 -38.76 15.32 6.28
#